data_AF-A0ABD2ZQA4-F1
#
_entry.id   AF-A0ABD2ZQA4-F1
#
_cell.length_a   1.000
_cell.length_b   1.000
_cell.length_c   1.000
_cell.angle_alpha   90.00
_cell.angle_beta   90.00
_cell.angle_gamma   90.00
#
_symmetry.space_group_name_H-M   'P 1'
#
loop_
_entity.id
_entity.type
_entity.pdbx_description
1 polymer ?
#
loop_
_entity_poly.entity_id
_entity_poly.type
_entity_poly.pdbx_seq_one_letter_code
_entity_poly.pdbx_strand_id
1 'polypeptide(L)'
;MKRHITNTPFSNPIFKRIIFFSPHFFSTSANSAAASSAAASDIEEDIGAFTGSTFGGIIQDKDLLRKTPNGGLYVLDLIDKGAMDPNATLYNQLLKRCTQMGRLKEGRLVHAHFLNSIYCKYIAVQNTIINMYAKCGSPEEARKVFDEMPERDMVSWTAVITGFSQNDRAQEALGLFLEMSRNGFVPNEFTLGSVLKAAAAVGEIEGRQIHGICLKNGHCDDVYVGSALVDMYSRCGRMEEAKVVFDGLDSKNEVCWNALIAGHARKSEAENAVRLFSEMKKADFEATHFTYSSVFAACASVGALEQGKWIHGHLVKSGLKLIAFVGNTLLDMYGKAGSIEDARRVFDRLVKRDVVSWNSMLTACAQHGLGGETVERFEEMRGRGIQPNEVTFLCVLTACSHSGLLDKGLYYFELMKKLKLEPDISHYVTVVDLLGRAGQLARAEEFIKEMQIKPTAAIWKALLGACRMHKNMDLGAYAAERVFELDPYDSGPHILLSNIYASAGRWRDAAKVRKMMNDSGVRKEPACSWLEIENNVHMFVANDDGHPQRNEIRRMWENVADKIRELGYVPDTSHVLWFVDQQEREVRLQYHSEKLALAFALLNTPHGSTIRIKKNIRVCGDCHTAFKFVSRLVGREIILRDTNRFHHFRGGSCSCGDYW
;
A
#
# COMPACT_ATOMS: atom_id res chain seq x y z
N MET A 1 32.12 -7.75 -43.57
CA MET A 1 32.37 -8.55 -42.36
C MET A 1 31.17 -8.48 -41.44
N LYS A 2 30.35 -9.54 -41.43
CA LYS A 2 29.20 -9.71 -40.52
C LYS A 2 29.73 -9.90 -39.10
N ARG A 3 29.44 -8.99 -38.17
CA ARG A 3 29.63 -9.24 -36.73
C ARG A 3 28.32 -9.76 -36.16
N HIS A 4 28.31 -11.05 -35.83
CA HIS A 4 27.32 -11.67 -34.96
C HIS A 4 27.36 -10.97 -33.60
N ILE A 5 26.30 -10.22 -33.28
CA ILE A 5 26.00 -9.85 -31.90
C ILE A 5 25.16 -10.99 -31.35
N THR A 6 25.75 -11.75 -30.44
CA THR A 6 25.09 -12.77 -29.65
C THR A 6 24.04 -12.11 -28.76
N ASN A 7 22.76 -12.33 -29.06
CA ASN A 7 21.65 -12.03 -28.17
C ASN A 7 21.79 -12.89 -26.91
N THR A 8 22.22 -12.29 -25.82
CA THR A 8 22.00 -12.81 -24.47
C THR A 8 20.57 -12.47 -24.05
N PRO A 9 19.82 -13.38 -23.42
CA PRO A 9 18.47 -13.08 -22.96
C PRO A 9 18.55 -12.05 -21.84
N PHE A 10 17.80 -10.95 -21.98
CA PHE A 10 17.69 -9.89 -20.99
C PHE A 10 17.23 -10.45 -19.63
N SER A 11 18.16 -10.62 -18.70
CA SER A 11 17.91 -10.97 -17.31
C SER A 11 17.61 -9.71 -16.49
N ASN A 12 16.42 -9.14 -16.65
CA ASN A 12 15.97 -8.04 -15.81
C ASN A 12 15.26 -8.59 -14.54
N PRO A 13 15.70 -8.24 -13.31
CA PRO A 13 15.23 -8.85 -12.06
C PRO A 13 13.73 -8.67 -11.76
N ILE A 14 13.05 -7.71 -12.41
CA ILE A 14 11.58 -7.58 -12.36
C ILE A 14 10.88 -8.83 -12.93
N PHE A 15 11.50 -9.49 -13.92
CA PHE A 15 10.90 -10.56 -14.71
C PHE A 15 10.96 -11.94 -14.05
N LYS A 16 11.82 -12.15 -13.03
CA LYS A 16 11.81 -13.39 -12.24
C LYS A 16 10.66 -13.48 -11.24
N ARG A 17 9.98 -12.37 -10.92
CA ARG A 17 8.88 -12.32 -9.93
C ARG A 17 7.52 -12.75 -10.47
N ILE A 18 7.42 -13.17 -11.73
CA ILE A 18 6.15 -13.37 -12.44
C ILE A 18 5.84 -14.86 -12.71
N ILE A 19 6.79 -15.78 -12.52
CA ILE A 19 6.66 -17.17 -12.98
C ILE A 19 6.77 -18.15 -11.82
N PHE A 20 5.62 -18.73 -11.45
CA PHE A 20 5.33 -20.15 -11.13
C PHE A 20 4.23 -20.25 -10.07
N PHE A 21 3.00 -20.61 -10.48
CA PHE A 21 1.98 -21.13 -9.56
C PHE A 21 1.57 -22.52 -10.02
N SER A 22 1.62 -23.51 -9.12
CA SER A 22 1.10 -24.86 -9.37
C SER A 22 -0.14 -25.13 -8.49
N PRO A 23 -1.22 -25.73 -9.03
CA PRO A 23 -2.49 -25.89 -8.33
C PRO A 23 -2.63 -27.26 -7.68
N HIS A 24 -1.88 -27.56 -6.61
CA HIS A 24 -2.13 -28.77 -5.80
C HIS A 24 -1.99 -28.46 -4.31
N PHE A 25 -2.93 -27.70 -3.72
CA PHE A 25 -2.90 -27.46 -2.27
C PHE A 25 -4.24 -27.59 -1.54
N PHE A 26 -5.32 -27.96 -2.23
CA PHE A 26 -6.60 -28.25 -1.56
C PHE A 26 -7.27 -29.48 -2.18
N SER A 27 -6.75 -30.68 -1.89
CA SER A 27 -7.54 -31.91 -1.95
C SER A 27 -7.90 -32.35 -0.54
N THR A 28 -9.19 -32.57 -0.36
CA THR A 28 -9.97 -32.89 0.83
C THR A 28 -9.47 -34.04 1.71
N SER A 29 -9.74 -33.96 3.01
CA SER A 29 -10.42 -35.05 3.73
C SER A 29 -11.57 -34.49 4.56
N ALA A 30 -12.78 -34.69 4.03
CA ALA A 30 -14.01 -34.69 4.80
C ALA A 30 -14.25 -36.15 5.22
N ASN A 31 -14.21 -36.42 6.53
CA ASN A 31 -15.01 -37.42 7.27
C ASN A 31 -14.32 -37.80 8.59
N SER A 32 -14.79 -37.23 9.69
CA SER A 32 -15.37 -38.02 10.78
C SER A 32 -16.09 -37.07 11.73
N ALA A 33 -17.39 -37.33 11.90
CA ALA A 33 -18.25 -36.68 12.87
C ALA A 33 -18.59 -37.69 13.98
N ALA A 34 -18.72 -37.16 15.20
CA ALA A 34 -19.28 -37.75 16.43
C ALA A 34 -18.40 -38.82 17.13
N ALA A 35 -18.18 -38.82 18.45
CA ALA A 35 -18.88 -38.17 19.56
C ALA A 35 -17.97 -38.09 20.82
N SER A 36 -18.30 -37.14 21.72
CA SER A 36 -18.10 -37.10 23.19
C SER A 36 -16.69 -37.33 23.75
N SER A 37 -16.18 -36.64 24.76
CA SER A 37 -16.71 -35.74 25.80
C SER A 37 -15.50 -35.23 26.60
N ALA A 38 -15.61 -34.04 27.19
CA ALA A 38 -14.89 -33.61 28.40
C ALA A 38 -13.36 -33.72 28.41
N ALA A 39 -12.69 -32.61 28.07
CA ALA A 39 -11.50 -32.11 28.77
C ALA A 39 -11.22 -30.70 28.23
N ALA A 40 -11.82 -29.70 28.87
CA ALA A 40 -11.29 -28.34 28.85
C ALA A 40 -10.27 -28.26 29.98
N SER A 41 -9.00 -28.03 29.63
CA SER A 41 -7.92 -27.62 30.51
C SER A 41 -7.01 -26.76 29.63
N ASP A 42 -7.16 -25.44 29.70
CA ASP A 42 -6.40 -24.57 30.61
C ASP A 42 -4.95 -24.46 30.15
N ILE A 43 -4.64 -23.35 29.47
CA ILE A 43 -3.46 -22.47 29.69
C ILE A 43 -3.92 -21.07 29.23
N GLU A 44 -4.79 -20.45 30.03
CA GLU A 44 -4.67 -19.03 30.35
C GLU A 44 -3.71 -19.00 31.54
N GLU A 45 -2.46 -18.61 31.36
CA GLU A 45 -1.58 -18.36 32.51
C GLU A 45 -1.59 -16.88 32.88
N ASP A 46 -2.22 -16.67 34.04
CA ASP A 46 -2.04 -15.60 35.01
C ASP A 46 -2.45 -14.18 34.62
N ILE A 47 -3.73 -14.03 34.26
CA ILE A 47 -4.52 -12.92 34.80
C ILE A 47 -5.12 -13.42 36.12
N GLY A 48 -4.34 -13.32 37.19
CA GLY A 48 -4.81 -13.54 38.54
C GLY A 48 -6.08 -12.71 38.77
N ALA A 49 -7.20 -13.41 38.84
CA ALA A 49 -8.47 -12.91 39.31
C ALA A 49 -8.30 -12.45 40.77
N PHE A 50 -7.95 -11.18 40.97
CA PHE A 50 -8.26 -10.51 42.23
C PHE A 50 -9.75 -10.14 42.20
N THR A 51 -10.58 -11.16 42.41
CA THR A 51 -11.93 -10.93 42.91
C THR A 51 -11.81 -10.45 44.36
N GLY A 52 -12.34 -9.25 44.59
CA GLY A 52 -12.79 -8.77 45.90
C GLY A 52 -11.85 -8.94 47.09
N SER A 53 -10.85 -8.05 47.21
CA SER A 53 -10.46 -7.57 48.54
C SER A 53 -11.07 -6.18 48.75
N THR A 54 -12.31 -6.18 49.21
CA THR A 54 -12.91 -5.03 49.89
C THR A 54 -12.08 -4.68 51.13
N PHE A 55 -11.34 -3.58 51.05
CA PHE A 55 -11.10 -2.72 52.20
C PHE A 55 -11.43 -1.28 51.79
N GLY A 56 -12.58 -0.78 52.25
CA GLY A 56 -13.06 0.60 52.10
C GLY A 56 -14.02 0.86 50.91
N GLY A 57 -15.31 0.57 51.07
CA GLY A 57 -16.31 0.62 50.00
C GLY A 57 -16.78 2.01 49.53
N ILE A 58 -15.93 2.85 48.92
CA ILE A 58 -16.35 4.20 48.46
C ILE A 58 -16.10 4.48 46.96
N ILE A 59 -15.25 3.73 46.24
CA ILE A 59 -14.86 4.07 44.86
C ILE A 59 -15.03 2.87 43.90
N GLN A 60 -15.79 3.05 42.81
CA GLN A 60 -15.90 2.10 41.71
C GLN A 60 -15.03 2.54 40.50
N ASP A 61 -14.76 1.65 39.55
CA ASP A 61 -13.94 1.94 38.34
C ASP A 61 -14.42 3.15 37.52
N LYS A 62 -15.72 3.45 37.58
CA LYS A 62 -16.33 4.62 36.92
C LYS A 62 -15.96 5.95 37.60
N ASP A 63 -15.61 5.91 38.88
CA ASP A 63 -15.32 7.08 39.70
C ASP A 63 -13.84 7.47 39.66
N LEU A 64 -12.95 6.57 39.22
CA LEU A 64 -11.49 6.78 39.18
C LEU A 64 -11.07 8.05 38.42
N LEU A 65 -11.65 8.32 37.24
CA LEU A 65 -11.36 9.54 36.45
C LEU A 65 -12.54 10.52 36.42
N ARG A 66 -13.39 10.49 37.44
CA ARG A 66 -14.52 11.41 37.55
C ARG A 66 -13.99 12.81 37.86
N LYS A 67 -14.39 13.77 37.01
CA LYS A 67 -14.02 15.18 37.18
C LYS A 67 -14.88 15.85 38.24
N THR A 68 -14.27 16.75 39.01
CA THR A 68 -15.00 17.67 39.88
C THR A 68 -15.31 18.97 39.14
N PRO A 69 -16.29 19.77 39.60
CA PRO A 69 -16.66 21.04 38.96
C PRO A 69 -15.49 22.01 38.79
N ASN A 70 -14.45 21.88 39.63
CA ASN A 70 -13.26 22.72 39.61
C ASN A 70 -12.16 22.22 38.65
N GLY A 71 -12.44 21.16 37.87
CA GLY A 71 -11.48 20.58 36.92
C GLY A 71 -10.48 19.59 37.53
N GLY A 72 -10.56 19.34 38.84
CA GLY A 72 -9.80 18.31 39.56
C GLY A 72 -10.38 16.90 39.40
N LEU A 73 -9.75 15.91 40.03
CA LEU A 73 -10.22 14.52 40.07
C LEU A 73 -10.87 14.24 41.41
N TYR A 74 -12.09 13.67 41.39
CA TYR A 74 -12.88 13.40 42.59
C TYR A 74 -12.12 12.55 43.62
N VAL A 75 -11.38 11.54 43.14
CA VAL A 75 -10.56 10.68 44.00
C VAL A 75 -9.42 11.44 44.68
N LEU A 76 -8.77 12.36 43.97
CA LEU A 76 -7.69 13.18 44.56
C LEU A 76 -8.26 14.18 45.57
N ASP A 77 -9.41 14.80 45.27
CA ASP A 77 -10.09 15.72 46.18
C ASP A 77 -10.55 15.02 47.49
N LEU A 78 -10.87 13.72 47.44
CA LEU A 78 -11.19 12.92 48.64
C LEU A 78 -9.95 12.66 49.50
N ILE A 79 -8.80 12.41 48.86
CA ILE A 79 -7.52 12.24 49.57
C ILE A 79 -7.13 13.55 50.27
N ASP A 80 -7.20 14.68 49.56
CA ASP A 80 -6.82 15.99 50.11
C ASP A 80 -7.72 16.43 51.26
N LYS A 81 -8.99 15.98 51.28
CA LYS A 81 -9.94 16.24 52.38
C LYS A 81 -9.80 15.25 53.55
N GLY A 82 -8.86 14.31 53.50
CA GLY A 82 -8.67 13.28 54.52
C GLY A 82 -9.81 12.26 54.60
N ALA A 83 -10.66 12.18 53.57
CA ALA A 83 -11.75 11.22 53.48
C ALA A 83 -11.29 9.84 52.95
N MET A 84 -10.06 9.76 52.44
CA MET A 84 -9.45 8.54 51.93
C MET A 84 -7.93 8.59 52.10
N ASP A 85 -7.33 7.50 52.56
CA ASP A 85 -5.88 7.41 52.66
C ASP A 85 -5.25 7.13 51.27
N PRO A 86 -4.21 7.88 50.87
CA PRO A 86 -3.47 7.59 49.66
C PRO A 86 -2.72 6.27 49.83
N ASN A 87 -2.62 5.48 48.75
CA ASN A 87 -1.71 4.33 48.71
C ASN A 87 -1.17 4.12 47.29
N ALA A 88 -0.04 3.41 47.17
CA ALA A 88 0.63 3.17 45.89
C ALA A 88 -0.26 2.42 44.87
N THR A 89 -1.12 1.51 45.34
CA THR A 89 -2.05 0.74 44.49
C THR A 89 -3.09 1.64 43.83
N LEU A 90 -3.63 2.61 44.56
CA LEU A 90 -4.60 3.58 44.08
C LEU A 90 -4.00 4.48 42.99
N TYR A 91 -2.78 5.01 43.20
CA TYR A 91 -2.08 5.77 42.16
C TYR A 91 -1.86 4.92 40.91
N ASN A 92 -1.43 3.66 41.05
CA ASN A 92 -1.27 2.75 39.92
C ASN A 92 -2.59 2.51 39.17
N GLN A 93 -3.72 2.35 39.86
CA GLN A 93 -5.04 2.19 39.24
C GLN A 93 -5.45 3.45 38.47
N LEU A 94 -5.30 4.64 39.07
CA LEU A 94 -5.60 5.92 38.43
C LEU A 94 -4.75 6.11 37.16
N LEU A 95 -3.44 5.86 37.25
CA LEU A 95 -2.52 6.00 36.13
C LEU A 95 -2.80 4.99 35.02
N LYS A 96 -3.03 3.70 35.35
CA LYS A 96 -3.43 2.68 34.37
C LYS A 96 -4.72 3.06 33.66
N ARG A 97 -5.68 3.66 34.37
CA ARG A 97 -6.93 4.14 33.80
C ARG A 97 -6.72 5.35 32.87
N CYS A 98 -5.82 6.26 33.23
CA CYS A 98 -5.41 7.36 32.34
C CYS A 98 -4.76 6.83 31.06
N THR A 99 -3.86 5.85 31.18
CA THR A 99 -3.20 5.18 30.05
C THR A 99 -4.21 4.52 29.11
N GLN A 100 -5.15 3.75 29.65
CA GLN A 100 -6.19 3.07 28.85
C GLN A 100 -7.07 4.05 28.06
N MET A 101 -7.34 5.23 28.62
CA MET A 101 -8.20 6.25 27.99
C MET A 101 -7.43 7.34 27.25
N GLY A 102 -6.09 7.30 27.21
CA GLY A 102 -5.26 8.35 26.59
C GLY A 102 -5.43 9.73 27.23
N ARG A 103 -5.74 9.79 28.53
CA ARG A 103 -6.08 11.02 29.26
C ARG A 103 -4.86 11.69 29.88
N LEU A 104 -4.08 12.36 29.05
CA LEU A 104 -2.82 13.00 29.46
C LEU A 104 -3.00 14.09 30.54
N LYS A 105 -4.05 14.91 30.46
CA LYS A 105 -4.29 16.00 31.42
C LYS A 105 -4.56 15.46 32.82
N GLU A 106 -5.42 14.46 32.91
CA GLU A 106 -5.76 13.77 34.14
C GLU A 106 -4.54 13.00 34.68
N GLY A 107 -3.74 12.38 33.81
CA GLY A 107 -2.45 11.77 34.17
C GLY A 107 -1.48 12.76 34.84
N ARG A 108 -1.38 13.98 34.33
CA ARG A 108 -0.56 15.05 34.95
C ARG A 108 -1.05 15.45 36.34
N LEU A 109 -2.37 15.50 36.55
CA LEU A 109 -2.93 15.79 37.88
C LEU A 109 -2.57 14.70 38.89
N VAL A 110 -2.70 13.42 38.50
CA VAL A 110 -2.34 12.27 39.35
C VAL A 110 -0.83 12.29 39.64
N HIS A 111 0.01 12.57 38.65
CA HIS A 111 1.45 12.67 38.84
C HIS A 111 1.83 13.83 39.78
N ALA A 112 1.27 15.02 39.61
CA ALA A 112 1.54 16.16 40.48
C ALA A 112 1.11 15.88 41.93
N HIS A 113 -0.03 15.20 42.12
CA HIS A 113 -0.48 14.77 43.45
C HIS A 113 0.46 13.72 44.07
N PHE A 114 0.89 12.74 43.28
CA PHE A 114 1.87 11.72 43.68
C PHE A 114 3.20 12.33 44.17
N LEU A 115 3.73 13.35 43.49
CA LEU A 115 4.97 14.03 43.87
C LEU A 115 4.90 14.70 45.25
N ASN A 116 3.70 15.13 45.66
CA ASN A 116 3.46 15.73 46.98
C ASN A 116 3.11 14.69 48.06
N SER A 117 3.04 13.41 47.71
CA SER A 117 2.69 12.33 48.64
C SER A 117 3.92 11.67 49.27
N ILE A 118 3.71 10.95 50.38
CA ILE A 118 4.75 10.11 51.01
C ILE A 118 5.24 8.97 50.10
N TYR A 119 4.52 8.68 49.01
CA TYR A 119 4.84 7.61 48.06
C TYR A 119 5.72 8.09 46.90
N CYS A 120 6.12 9.36 46.85
CA CYS A 120 6.82 9.94 45.71
C CYS A 120 8.12 9.21 45.29
N LYS A 121 8.70 8.40 46.19
CA LYS A 121 9.90 7.58 45.95
C LYS A 121 9.61 6.11 45.58
N TYR A 122 8.35 5.71 45.46
CA TYR A 122 7.98 4.33 45.12
C TYR A 122 8.22 4.06 43.63
N ILE A 123 9.31 3.35 43.34
CA ILE A 123 9.78 3.03 41.97
C ILE A 123 8.67 2.40 41.11
N ALA A 124 7.87 1.49 41.66
CA ALA A 124 6.78 0.85 40.92
C ALA A 124 5.72 1.84 40.40
N VAL A 125 5.42 2.91 41.16
CA VAL A 125 4.48 3.95 40.75
C VAL A 125 5.15 4.87 39.72
N GLN A 126 6.42 5.23 39.94
CA GLN A 126 7.21 6.01 38.98
C GLN A 126 7.32 5.32 37.61
N ASN A 127 7.57 4.00 37.57
CA ASN A 127 7.57 3.19 36.36
C ASN A 127 6.21 3.23 35.65
N THR A 128 5.11 3.22 36.41
CA THR A 128 3.75 3.35 35.86
C THR A 128 3.49 4.74 35.29
N ILE A 129 4.04 5.80 35.90
CA ILE A 129 3.97 7.18 35.40
C ILE A 129 4.74 7.32 34.08
N ILE A 130 5.95 6.77 33.96
CA ILE A 130 6.74 6.75 32.71
C ILE A 130 5.91 6.12 31.58
N ASN A 131 5.35 4.92 31.82
CA ASN A 131 4.53 4.23 30.84
C ASN A 131 3.24 5.01 30.49
N MET A 132 2.62 5.69 31.46
CA MET A 132 1.44 6.53 31.23
C MET A 132 1.76 7.69 30.28
N TYR A 133 2.82 8.44 30.56
CA TYR A 133 3.25 9.55 29.69
C TYR A 133 3.62 9.08 28.29
N ALA A 134 4.41 8.00 28.19
CA ALA A 134 4.81 7.44 26.92
C ALA A 134 3.60 7.00 26.07
N LYS A 135 2.65 6.25 26.65
CA LYS A 135 1.44 5.79 25.93
C LYS A 135 0.44 6.91 25.64
N CYS A 136 0.51 8.02 26.37
CA CYS A 136 -0.29 9.22 26.09
C CYS A 136 0.40 10.19 25.10
N GLY A 137 1.49 9.77 24.45
CA GLY A 137 2.16 10.57 23.41
C GLY A 137 3.07 11.68 23.94
N SER A 138 3.56 11.58 25.18
CA SER A 138 4.51 12.55 25.75
C SER A 138 5.78 11.86 26.28
N PRO A 139 6.64 11.34 25.38
CA PRO A 139 7.88 10.69 25.78
C PRO A 139 8.86 11.65 26.49
N GLU A 140 8.78 12.97 26.27
CA GLU A 140 9.61 13.96 26.94
C GLU A 140 9.29 14.07 28.43
N GLU A 141 7.99 14.05 28.81
CA GLU A 141 7.59 14.02 30.22
C GLU A 141 7.96 12.68 30.86
N ALA A 142 7.85 11.58 30.13
CA ALA A 142 8.33 10.27 30.58
C ALA A 142 9.83 10.30 30.87
N ARG A 143 10.63 10.96 30.02
CA ARG A 143 12.08 11.12 30.21
C ARG A 143 12.40 11.97 31.44
N LYS A 144 11.70 13.08 31.66
CA LYS A 144 11.89 13.92 32.86
C LYS A 144 11.69 13.13 34.15
N VAL A 145 10.59 12.36 34.22
CA VAL A 145 10.32 11.50 35.38
C VAL A 145 11.47 10.52 35.59
N PHE A 146 11.91 9.85 34.53
CA PHE A 146 13.03 8.91 34.57
C PHE A 146 14.35 9.56 35.05
N ASP A 147 14.66 10.77 34.57
CA ASP A 147 15.87 11.51 34.93
C ASP A 147 15.83 11.99 36.40
N GLU A 148 14.66 12.28 36.95
CA GLU A 148 14.45 12.69 38.34
C GLU A 148 14.37 11.52 39.35
N MET A 149 14.29 10.27 38.86
CA MET A 149 14.25 9.09 39.74
C MET A 149 15.56 8.93 40.52
N PRO A 150 15.50 8.80 41.87
CA PRO A 150 16.69 8.63 42.70
C PRO A 150 17.34 7.26 42.52
N GLU A 151 16.52 6.23 42.27
CA GLU A 151 16.94 4.87 41.98
C GLU A 151 16.17 4.37 40.74
N ARG A 152 16.86 3.65 39.86
CA ARG A 152 16.31 3.13 38.61
C ARG A 152 16.56 1.64 38.56
N ASP A 153 15.53 0.87 38.26
CA ASP A 153 15.63 -0.57 38.05
C ASP A 153 15.53 -0.92 36.57
N MET A 154 15.64 -2.22 36.27
CA MET A 154 15.50 -2.73 34.91
C MET A 154 14.13 -2.37 34.29
N VAL A 155 13.08 -2.27 35.10
CA VAL A 155 11.73 -1.91 34.63
C VAL A 155 11.67 -0.43 34.26
N SER A 156 12.34 0.47 35.00
CA SER A 156 12.47 1.89 34.67
C SER A 156 13.14 2.08 33.31
N TRP A 157 14.28 1.40 33.09
CA TRP A 157 15.01 1.44 31.83
C TRP A 157 14.19 0.87 30.67
N THR A 158 13.55 -0.29 30.87
CA THR A 158 12.68 -0.90 29.85
C THR A 158 11.54 0.05 29.48
N ALA A 159 10.85 0.61 30.48
CA ALA A 159 9.69 1.48 30.27
C ALA A 159 10.03 2.74 29.46
N VAL A 160 11.15 3.40 29.76
CA VAL A 160 11.57 4.59 29.02
C VAL A 160 12.02 4.22 27.59
N ILE A 161 12.78 3.14 27.40
CA ILE A 161 13.21 2.68 26.07
C ILE A 161 12.00 2.29 25.20
N THR A 162 11.08 1.49 25.75
CA THR A 162 9.83 1.12 25.07
C THR A 162 9.01 2.36 24.73
N GLY A 163 8.94 3.33 25.64
CA GLY A 163 8.21 4.58 25.44
C GLY A 163 8.72 5.38 24.25
N PHE A 164 10.04 5.55 24.12
CA PHE A 164 10.65 6.23 22.98
C PHE A 164 10.51 5.41 21.68
N SER A 165 10.70 4.09 21.75
CA SER A 165 10.56 3.18 20.60
C SER A 165 9.13 3.17 20.02
N GLN A 166 8.10 3.31 20.86
CA GLN A 166 6.69 3.36 20.44
C GLN A 166 6.23 4.72 19.90
N ASN A 167 6.96 5.80 20.20
CA ASN A 167 6.62 7.17 19.77
C ASN A 167 7.48 7.65 18.58
N ASP A 168 7.96 6.73 17.74
CA ASP A 168 8.78 7.00 16.56
C ASP A 168 10.10 7.76 16.84
N ARG A 169 10.62 7.67 18.08
CA ARG A 169 11.90 8.27 18.51
C ARG A 169 12.98 7.21 18.61
N ALA A 170 13.17 6.46 17.53
CA ALA A 170 13.99 5.26 17.50
C ALA A 170 15.47 5.52 17.89
N GLN A 171 16.08 6.60 17.39
CA GLN A 171 17.47 6.96 17.69
C GLN A 171 17.70 7.21 19.19
N GLU A 172 16.77 7.90 19.85
CA GLU A 172 16.85 8.17 21.29
C GLU A 172 16.61 6.92 22.12
N ALA A 173 15.72 6.02 21.67
CA ALA A 173 15.55 4.72 22.30
C ALA A 173 16.85 3.89 22.26
N LEU A 174 17.58 3.91 21.14
CA LEU A 174 18.90 3.28 21.04
C LEU A 174 19.95 3.97 21.92
N GLY A 175 19.92 5.30 22.02
CA GLY A 175 20.77 6.06 22.94
C GLY A 175 20.55 5.68 24.40
N LEU A 176 19.28 5.58 24.83
CA LEU A 176 18.89 5.12 26.17
C LEU A 176 19.35 3.69 26.45
N PHE A 177 19.29 2.80 25.45
CA PHE A 177 19.80 1.43 25.58
C PHE A 177 21.32 1.38 25.81
N LEU A 178 22.08 2.25 25.13
CA LEU A 178 23.52 2.39 25.37
C LEU A 178 23.81 2.95 26.75
N GLU A 179 23.03 3.92 27.21
CA GLU A 179 23.12 4.49 28.55
C GLU A 179 22.87 3.43 29.62
N MET A 180 21.80 2.65 29.48
CA MET A 180 21.47 1.51 30.33
C MET A 180 22.63 0.52 30.43
N SER A 181 23.21 0.13 29.30
CA SER A 181 24.33 -0.82 29.24
C SER A 181 25.59 -0.27 29.93
N ARG A 182 25.87 1.03 29.79
CA ARG A 182 26.99 1.71 30.48
C ARG A 182 26.80 1.79 31.98
N ASN A 183 25.55 1.81 32.47
CA ASN A 183 25.22 1.75 33.88
C ASN A 183 25.25 0.31 34.44
N GLY A 184 25.69 -0.69 33.65
CA GLY A 184 25.88 -2.07 34.10
C GLY A 184 24.63 -2.95 34.08
N PHE A 185 23.52 -2.46 33.52
CA PHE A 185 22.29 -3.26 33.40
C PHE A 185 22.35 -4.18 32.18
N VAL A 186 21.98 -5.45 32.38
CA VAL A 186 21.89 -6.45 31.31
C VAL A 186 20.47 -6.45 30.75
N PRO A 187 20.27 -6.29 29.43
CA PRO A 187 18.94 -6.25 28.84
C PRO A 187 18.26 -7.61 28.86
N ASN A 188 16.99 -7.59 29.26
CA ASN A 188 16.08 -8.72 29.17
C ASN A 188 15.34 -8.76 27.82
N GLU A 189 14.53 -9.80 27.61
CA GLU A 189 13.73 -10.06 26.43
C GLU A 189 12.80 -8.88 26.04
N PHE A 190 12.18 -8.23 27.03
CA PHE A 190 11.30 -7.06 26.80
C PHE A 190 12.08 -5.83 26.32
N THR A 191 13.26 -5.60 26.89
CA THR A 191 14.16 -4.53 26.46
C THR A 191 14.63 -4.79 25.04
N LEU A 192 15.12 -6.00 24.76
CA LEU A 192 15.62 -6.38 23.44
C LEU A 192 14.53 -6.28 22.37
N GLY A 193 13.29 -6.70 22.64
CA GLY A 193 12.17 -6.52 21.72
C GLY A 193 11.90 -5.05 21.38
N SER A 194 11.97 -4.16 22.37
CA SER A 194 11.77 -2.72 22.19
C SER A 194 12.91 -2.05 21.41
N VAL A 195 14.14 -2.49 21.67
CA VAL A 195 15.37 -1.99 21.05
C VAL A 195 15.50 -2.48 19.61
N LEU A 196 15.14 -3.74 19.32
CA LEU A 196 15.07 -4.29 17.97
C LEU A 196 14.03 -3.57 17.11
N LYS A 197 12.87 -3.24 17.68
CA LYS A 197 11.87 -2.41 16.99
C LYS A 197 12.42 -1.03 16.63
N ALA A 198 13.16 -0.40 17.53
CA ALA A 198 13.82 0.88 17.26
C ALA A 198 14.90 0.73 16.18
N ALA A 199 15.74 -0.30 16.27
CA ALA A 199 16.76 -0.59 15.27
C ALA A 199 16.18 -0.83 13.87
N ALA A 200 15.03 -1.52 13.79
CA ALA A 200 14.33 -1.73 12.54
C ALA A 200 13.87 -0.44 11.84
N ALA A 201 13.70 0.65 12.60
CA ALA A 201 13.38 1.97 12.08
C ALA A 201 14.63 2.80 11.74
N VAL A 202 15.77 2.49 12.35
CA VAL A 202 17.05 3.18 12.14
C VAL A 202 17.82 2.59 10.96
N GLY A 203 18.09 1.28 10.99
CA GLY A 203 18.97 0.68 10.01
C GLY A 203 19.46 -0.73 10.35
N GLU A 204 20.05 -1.35 9.34
CA GLU A 204 20.58 -2.71 9.41
C GLU A 204 21.76 -2.84 10.37
N ILE A 205 22.63 -1.82 10.44
CA ILE A 205 23.88 -1.88 11.19
C ILE A 205 23.58 -2.02 12.68
N GLU A 206 22.71 -1.16 13.19
CA GLU A 206 22.22 -1.16 14.57
C GLU A 206 21.51 -2.48 14.86
N GLY A 207 20.66 -2.93 13.94
CA GLY A 207 19.96 -4.22 14.06
C GLY A 207 20.92 -5.42 14.22
N ARG A 208 21.99 -5.48 13.43
CA ARG A 208 23.01 -6.53 13.53
C ARG A 208 23.81 -6.45 14.83
N GLN A 209 24.14 -5.24 15.30
CA GLN A 209 24.82 -5.04 16.59
C GLN A 209 23.95 -5.55 17.74
N ILE A 210 22.66 -5.22 17.75
CA ILE A 210 21.72 -5.68 18.77
C ILE A 210 21.52 -7.20 18.68
N HIS A 211 21.43 -7.77 17.48
CA HIS A 211 21.40 -9.23 17.32
C HIS A 211 22.65 -9.90 17.92
N GLY A 212 23.84 -9.31 17.74
CA GLY A 212 25.06 -9.76 18.42
C GLY A 212 24.95 -9.72 19.95
N ILE A 213 24.26 -8.71 20.51
CA ILE A 213 23.97 -8.63 21.94
C ILE A 213 22.98 -9.72 22.37
N CYS A 214 21.94 -9.99 21.58
CA CYS A 214 21.01 -11.10 21.83
C CYS A 214 21.75 -12.45 21.91
N LEU A 215 22.67 -12.70 20.97
CA LEU A 215 23.50 -13.90 20.94
C LEU A 215 24.40 -14.00 22.17
N LYS A 216 25.09 -12.90 22.51
CA LYS A 216 26.01 -12.84 23.66
C LYS A 216 25.29 -13.12 24.99
N ASN A 217 24.05 -12.69 25.11
CA ASN A 217 23.26 -12.80 26.33
C ASN A 217 22.34 -14.05 26.35
N GLY A 218 22.35 -14.89 25.30
CA GLY A 218 21.56 -16.13 25.25
C GLY A 218 20.06 -15.92 25.05
N HIS A 219 19.64 -14.83 24.41
CA HIS A 219 18.21 -14.52 24.18
C HIS A 219 17.71 -14.88 22.77
N CYS A 220 18.51 -15.55 21.94
CA CYS A 220 18.11 -15.88 20.57
C CYS A 220 17.06 -16.99 20.47
N ASP A 221 16.99 -17.86 21.49
CA ASP A 221 16.00 -18.95 21.55
C ASP A 221 14.64 -18.47 22.08
N ASP A 222 14.57 -17.26 22.64
CA ASP A 222 13.33 -16.64 23.09
C ASP A 222 12.46 -16.25 21.89
N VAL A 223 11.22 -16.76 21.86
CA VAL A 223 10.29 -16.56 20.74
C VAL A 223 9.92 -15.09 20.52
N TYR A 224 9.91 -14.26 21.57
CA TYR A 224 9.58 -12.83 21.47
C TYR A 224 10.75 -12.05 20.87
N VAL A 225 11.98 -12.31 21.34
CA VAL A 225 13.20 -11.72 20.78
C VAL A 225 13.41 -12.21 19.34
N GLY A 226 13.23 -13.50 19.09
CA GLY A 226 13.25 -14.11 17.76
C GLY A 226 12.26 -13.46 16.80
N SER A 227 11.01 -13.26 17.23
CA SER A 227 9.99 -12.54 16.44
C SER A 227 10.40 -11.10 16.14
N ALA A 228 10.98 -10.39 17.11
CA ALA A 228 11.47 -9.03 16.92
C ALA A 228 12.67 -8.96 15.97
N LEU A 229 13.57 -9.96 15.99
CA LEU A 229 14.68 -10.09 15.04
C LEU A 229 14.17 -10.33 13.62
N VAL A 230 13.17 -11.20 13.44
CA VAL A 230 12.52 -11.44 12.15
C VAL A 230 11.91 -10.16 11.59
N ASP A 231 11.15 -9.39 12.41
CA ASP A 231 10.59 -8.10 11.99
C ASP A 231 11.69 -7.08 11.65
N MET A 232 12.75 -7.01 12.47
CA MET A 232 13.88 -6.11 12.24
C MET A 232 14.55 -6.37 10.89
N TYR A 233 14.97 -7.61 10.62
CA TYR A 233 15.57 -7.95 9.33
C TYR A 233 14.60 -7.75 8.17
N SER A 234 13.32 -8.09 8.35
CA SER A 234 12.29 -7.89 7.33
C SER A 234 12.09 -6.41 7.00
N ARG A 235 12.16 -5.50 7.98
CA ARG A 235 12.05 -4.04 7.79
C ARG A 235 13.30 -3.46 7.12
N CYS A 236 14.47 -3.98 7.47
CA CYS A 236 15.74 -3.67 6.80
C CYS A 236 15.86 -4.26 5.38
N GLY A 237 14.84 -4.98 4.89
CA GLY A 237 14.85 -5.59 3.56
C GLY A 237 15.75 -6.83 3.45
N ARG A 238 16.19 -7.41 4.57
CA ARG A 238 17.06 -8.60 4.64
C ARG A 238 16.22 -9.86 4.84
N MET A 239 15.44 -10.22 3.82
CA MET A 239 14.48 -11.33 3.94
C MET A 239 15.16 -12.70 4.11
N GLU A 240 16.35 -12.89 3.54
CA GLU A 240 17.10 -14.14 3.72
C GLU A 240 17.56 -14.29 5.17
N GLU A 241 18.12 -13.24 5.78
CA GLU A 241 18.45 -13.25 7.21
C GLU A 241 17.22 -13.41 8.10
N ALA A 242 16.12 -12.73 7.77
CA ALA A 242 14.87 -12.88 8.51
C ALA A 242 14.39 -14.34 8.48
N LYS A 243 14.53 -15.01 7.32
CA LYS A 243 14.19 -16.42 7.17
C LYS A 243 15.14 -17.33 7.96
N VAL A 244 16.45 -17.07 7.94
CA VAL A 244 17.43 -17.84 8.75
C VAL A 244 17.09 -17.75 10.24
N VAL A 245 16.79 -16.56 10.75
CA VAL A 245 16.37 -16.39 12.16
C VAL A 245 15.09 -17.17 12.42
N PHE A 246 14.09 -17.04 11.55
CA PHE A 246 12.81 -17.72 11.70
C PHE A 246 12.93 -19.25 11.68
N ASP A 247 13.69 -19.80 10.74
CA ASP A 247 13.90 -21.25 10.59
C ASP A 247 14.63 -21.81 11.83
N GLY A 248 15.54 -21.03 12.42
CA GLY A 248 16.27 -21.36 13.65
C GLY A 248 15.46 -21.26 14.95
N LEU A 249 14.22 -20.76 14.94
CA LEU A 249 13.39 -20.72 16.16
C LEU A 249 12.83 -22.11 16.49
N ASP A 250 13.15 -22.60 17.70
CA ASP A 250 12.65 -23.86 18.25
C ASP A 250 11.12 -23.86 18.41
N SER A 251 10.56 -22.72 18.81
CA SER A 251 9.12 -22.49 18.85
C SER A 251 8.77 -21.25 18.04
N LYS A 252 7.71 -21.33 17.23
CA LYS A 252 7.21 -20.24 16.40
C LYS A 252 5.87 -19.77 16.97
N ASN A 253 5.57 -18.49 16.81
CA ASN A 253 4.28 -17.91 17.19
C ASN A 253 3.66 -17.14 16.00
N GLU A 254 2.44 -16.66 16.17
CA GLU A 254 1.77 -15.87 15.12
C GLU A 254 2.53 -14.60 14.73
N VAL A 255 3.30 -14.01 15.68
CA VAL A 255 4.02 -12.75 15.47
C VAL A 255 5.17 -12.93 14.48
N CYS A 256 6.00 -13.97 14.59
CA CYS A 256 7.09 -14.20 13.66
C CYS A 256 6.60 -14.58 12.24
N TRP A 257 5.52 -15.36 12.13
CA TRP A 257 4.86 -15.63 10.85
C TRP A 257 4.36 -14.33 10.19
N ASN A 258 3.65 -13.50 10.96
CA ASN A 258 3.14 -12.22 10.49
C ASN A 258 4.26 -11.26 10.06
N ALA A 259 5.39 -11.24 10.78
CA ALA A 259 6.55 -10.44 10.43
C ALA A 259 7.14 -10.84 9.07
N LEU A 260 7.31 -12.15 8.80
CA LEU A 260 7.79 -12.64 7.51
C LEU A 260 6.80 -12.34 6.37
N ILE A 261 5.52 -12.64 6.57
CA ILE A 261 4.47 -12.41 5.57
C ILE A 261 4.39 -10.91 5.23
N ALA A 262 4.39 -10.03 6.24
CA ALA A 262 4.40 -8.59 6.05
C ALA A 262 5.69 -8.09 5.37
N GLY A 263 6.83 -8.70 5.67
CA GLY A 263 8.12 -8.43 5.01
C GLY A 263 8.06 -8.65 3.50
N HIS A 264 7.57 -9.83 3.08
CA HIS A 264 7.39 -10.13 1.66
C HIS A 264 6.30 -9.27 1.00
N ALA A 265 5.20 -8.98 1.72
CA ALA A 265 4.16 -8.08 1.24
C ALA A 265 4.70 -6.68 0.91
N ARG A 266 5.54 -6.09 1.79
CA ARG A 266 6.18 -4.79 1.58
C ARG A 266 7.10 -4.76 0.36
N LYS A 267 7.76 -5.88 0.05
CA LYS A 267 8.60 -6.03 -1.15
C LYS A 267 7.82 -6.31 -2.43
N SER A 268 6.48 -6.36 -2.36
CA SER A 268 5.60 -6.76 -3.45
C SER A 268 5.91 -8.18 -3.98
N GLU A 269 6.32 -9.07 -3.08
CA GLU A 269 6.59 -10.49 -3.37
C GLU A 269 5.37 -11.33 -2.98
N ALA A 270 4.29 -11.17 -3.76
CA ALA A 270 3.01 -11.81 -3.48
C ALA A 270 3.09 -13.33 -3.34
N GLU A 271 3.88 -13.98 -4.20
CA GLU A 271 4.07 -15.44 -4.17
C GLU A 271 4.63 -15.92 -2.82
N ASN A 272 5.71 -15.30 -2.35
CA ASN A 272 6.33 -15.64 -1.08
C ASN A 272 5.36 -15.40 0.09
N ALA A 273 4.60 -14.30 0.07
CA ALA A 273 3.62 -13.99 1.10
C ALA A 273 2.47 -15.02 1.15
N VAL A 274 1.94 -15.43 -0.02
CA VAL A 274 0.88 -16.46 -0.11
C VAL A 274 1.41 -17.84 0.27
N ARG A 275 2.64 -18.18 -0.11
CA ARG A 275 3.29 -19.44 0.28
C ARG A 275 3.45 -19.52 1.79
N LEU A 276 3.99 -18.48 2.42
CA LEU A 276 4.15 -18.41 3.88
C LEU A 276 2.81 -18.47 4.61
N PHE A 277 1.76 -17.86 4.07
CA PHE A 277 0.41 -18.02 4.61
C PHE A 277 -0.07 -19.48 4.58
N SER A 278 0.20 -20.20 3.48
CA SER A 278 -0.11 -21.64 3.38
C SER A 278 0.71 -22.47 4.35
N GLU A 279 2.01 -22.20 4.49
CA GLU A 279 2.89 -22.87 5.46
C GLU A 279 2.45 -22.61 6.91
N MET A 280 2.09 -21.37 7.25
CA MET A 280 1.51 -21.00 8.54
C MET A 280 0.27 -21.83 8.86
N LYS A 281 -0.66 -21.98 7.89
CA LYS A 281 -1.87 -22.79 8.09
C LYS A 281 -1.59 -24.29 8.18
N LYS A 282 -0.59 -24.81 7.43
CA LYS A 282 -0.17 -26.22 7.53
C LYS A 282 0.52 -26.54 8.87
N ALA A 283 1.11 -25.53 9.50
CA ALA A 283 1.67 -25.62 10.84
C ALA A 283 0.61 -25.34 11.94
N ASP A 284 -0.68 -25.41 11.62
CA ASP A 284 -1.82 -25.24 12.52
C ASP A 284 -1.89 -23.88 13.26
N PHE A 285 -1.25 -22.84 12.74
CA PHE A 285 -1.43 -21.47 13.25
C PHE A 285 -2.68 -20.81 12.69
N GLU A 286 -3.36 -20.01 13.50
CA GLU A 286 -4.53 -19.24 13.06
C GLU A 286 -4.16 -17.89 12.45
N ALA A 287 -4.78 -17.58 11.32
CA ALA A 287 -4.55 -16.31 10.65
C ALA A 287 -5.33 -15.20 11.36
N THR A 288 -4.66 -14.08 11.63
CA THR A 288 -5.26 -12.90 12.27
C THR A 288 -5.68 -11.87 11.22
N HIS A 289 -6.44 -10.84 11.62
CA HIS A 289 -6.73 -9.68 10.75
C HIS A 289 -5.46 -9.06 10.14
N PHE A 290 -4.35 -9.06 10.87
CA PHE A 290 -3.07 -8.57 10.39
C PHE A 290 -2.51 -9.46 9.27
N THR A 291 -2.55 -10.78 9.48
CA THR A 291 -2.14 -11.78 8.48
C THR A 291 -2.89 -11.56 7.17
N TYR A 292 -4.22 -11.51 7.20
CA TYR A 292 -5.03 -11.28 6.00
C TYR A 292 -4.72 -9.95 5.32
N SER A 293 -4.60 -8.87 6.10
CA SER A 293 -4.23 -7.55 5.55
C SER A 293 -2.89 -7.57 4.82
N SER A 294 -1.87 -8.25 5.38
CA SER A 294 -0.57 -8.38 4.72
C SER A 294 -0.65 -9.18 3.41
N VAL A 295 -1.36 -10.32 3.41
CA VAL A 295 -1.47 -11.12 2.19
C VAL A 295 -2.33 -10.43 1.13
N PHE A 296 -3.43 -9.76 1.50
CA PHE A 296 -4.22 -8.95 0.57
C PHE A 296 -3.41 -7.80 -0.04
N ALA A 297 -2.62 -7.08 0.75
CA ALA A 297 -1.72 -6.05 0.25
C ALA A 297 -0.70 -6.61 -0.76
N ALA A 298 -0.17 -7.81 -0.49
CA ALA A 298 0.73 -8.49 -1.41
C ALA A 298 0.02 -8.89 -2.72
N CYS A 299 -1.20 -9.43 -2.64
CA CYS A 299 -2.01 -9.73 -3.82
C CYS A 299 -2.39 -8.46 -4.62
N ALA A 300 -2.67 -7.36 -3.92
CA ALA A 300 -3.04 -6.09 -4.53
C ALA A 300 -1.91 -5.50 -5.38
N SER A 301 -0.66 -5.59 -4.91
CA SER A 301 0.50 -5.01 -5.60
C SER A 301 0.78 -5.65 -6.96
N VAL A 302 0.57 -6.96 -7.09
CA VAL A 302 0.70 -7.70 -8.36
C VAL A 302 -0.62 -7.86 -9.11
N GLY A 303 -1.75 -7.50 -8.49
CA GLY A 303 -3.11 -7.71 -9.00
C GLY A 303 -3.48 -9.20 -9.16
N ALA A 304 -3.16 -10.02 -8.17
CA ALA A 304 -3.41 -11.47 -8.11
C ALA A 304 -4.85 -11.77 -7.66
N LEU A 305 -5.80 -11.74 -8.60
CA LEU A 305 -7.23 -11.83 -8.31
C LEU A 305 -7.64 -13.18 -7.73
N GLU A 306 -7.17 -14.28 -8.31
CA GLU A 306 -7.65 -15.62 -7.94
C GLU A 306 -7.12 -16.04 -6.56
N GLN A 307 -5.85 -15.79 -6.29
CA GLN A 307 -5.24 -15.97 -4.97
C GLN A 307 -5.94 -15.09 -3.93
N GLY A 308 -6.20 -13.83 -4.26
CA GLY A 308 -6.97 -12.91 -3.42
C GLY A 308 -8.38 -13.45 -3.07
N LYS A 309 -9.09 -14.05 -4.03
CA LYS A 309 -10.38 -14.71 -3.79
C LYS A 309 -10.25 -15.93 -2.89
N TRP A 310 -9.21 -16.76 -3.05
CA TRP A 310 -9.00 -17.92 -2.16
C TRP A 310 -8.79 -17.49 -0.72
N ILE A 311 -7.94 -16.48 -0.50
CA ILE A 311 -7.66 -15.92 0.83
C ILE A 311 -8.92 -15.28 1.41
N HIS A 312 -9.70 -14.55 0.62
CA HIS A 312 -10.99 -14.00 1.06
C HIS A 312 -11.98 -15.11 1.43
N GLY A 313 -12.06 -16.18 0.65
CA GLY A 313 -12.85 -17.37 0.99
C GLY A 313 -12.42 -18.00 2.31
N HIS A 314 -11.12 -18.06 2.57
CA HIS A 314 -10.58 -18.53 3.84
C HIS A 314 -10.93 -17.59 5.01
N LEU A 315 -10.81 -16.27 4.82
CA LEU A 315 -11.23 -15.27 5.82
C LEU A 315 -12.69 -15.48 6.23
N VAL A 316 -13.58 -15.64 5.25
CA VAL A 316 -15.01 -15.90 5.52
C VAL A 316 -15.21 -17.20 6.31
N LYS A 317 -14.50 -18.28 5.94
CA LYS A 317 -14.59 -19.58 6.63
C LYS A 317 -14.02 -19.55 8.05
N SER A 318 -13.03 -18.70 8.32
CA SER A 318 -12.45 -18.55 9.67
C SER A 318 -13.39 -17.90 10.69
N GLY A 319 -14.53 -17.35 10.26
CA GLY A 319 -15.48 -16.67 11.13
C GLY A 319 -15.02 -15.28 11.61
N LEU A 320 -13.84 -14.82 11.20
CA LEU A 320 -13.35 -13.49 11.53
C LEU A 320 -14.22 -12.42 10.88
N LYS A 321 -14.67 -11.47 11.69
CA LYS A 321 -15.46 -10.32 11.22
C LYS A 321 -14.62 -9.43 10.31
N LEU A 322 -15.22 -8.98 9.21
CA LEU A 322 -14.59 -8.01 8.32
C LEU A 322 -14.64 -6.60 8.93
N ILE A 323 -13.67 -6.30 9.81
CA ILE A 323 -13.48 -4.96 10.38
C ILE A 323 -12.88 -4.01 9.33
N ALA A 324 -13.04 -2.69 9.52
CA ALA A 324 -12.59 -1.67 8.56
C ALA A 324 -11.12 -1.86 8.14
N PHE A 325 -10.23 -2.20 9.08
CA PHE A 325 -8.81 -2.43 8.80
C PHE A 325 -8.56 -3.49 7.70
N VAL A 326 -9.10 -4.70 7.86
CA VAL A 326 -8.95 -5.78 6.86
C VAL A 326 -9.84 -5.58 5.64
N GLY A 327 -10.99 -4.92 5.82
CA GLY A 327 -11.90 -4.66 4.72
C GLY A 327 -11.35 -3.63 3.73
N ASN A 328 -10.61 -2.63 4.21
CA ASN A 328 -9.95 -1.64 3.36
C ASN A 328 -8.83 -2.28 2.51
N THR A 329 -8.04 -3.19 3.08
CA THR A 329 -7.00 -3.93 2.34
C THR A 329 -7.60 -4.92 1.34
N LEU A 330 -8.70 -5.58 1.70
CA LEU A 330 -9.45 -6.43 0.78
C LEU A 330 -10.09 -5.65 -0.38
N LEU A 331 -10.62 -4.45 -0.10
CA LEU A 331 -11.16 -3.55 -1.11
C LEU A 331 -10.06 -3.10 -2.09
N ASP A 332 -8.90 -2.65 -1.58
CA ASP A 332 -7.73 -2.29 -2.39
C ASP A 332 -7.26 -3.46 -3.26
N MET A 333 -7.26 -4.68 -2.72
CA MET A 333 -6.93 -5.90 -3.46
C MET A 333 -7.87 -6.10 -4.65
N TYR A 334 -9.19 -6.09 -4.45
CA TYR A 334 -10.13 -6.27 -5.55
C TYR A 334 -10.07 -5.15 -6.59
N GLY A 335 -9.90 -3.88 -6.15
CA GLY A 335 -9.72 -2.75 -7.05
C GLY A 335 -8.48 -2.92 -7.93
N LYS A 336 -7.30 -3.13 -7.33
CA LYS A 336 -6.04 -3.30 -8.08
C LYS A 336 -5.94 -4.62 -8.87
N ALA A 337 -6.78 -5.61 -8.54
CA ALA A 337 -6.90 -6.85 -9.29
C ALA A 337 -7.90 -6.77 -10.45
N GLY A 338 -8.57 -5.63 -10.65
CA GLY A 338 -9.46 -5.40 -11.77
C GLY A 338 -10.89 -5.91 -11.58
N SER A 339 -11.33 -6.16 -10.34
CA SER A 339 -12.70 -6.57 -10.01
C SER A 339 -13.42 -5.50 -9.19
N ILE A 340 -13.86 -4.43 -9.85
CA ILE A 340 -14.57 -3.31 -9.20
C ILE A 340 -15.89 -3.74 -8.54
N GLU A 341 -16.59 -4.73 -9.12
CA GLU A 341 -17.83 -5.24 -8.54
C GLU A 341 -17.61 -5.93 -7.20
N ASP A 342 -16.54 -6.71 -7.07
CA ASP A 342 -16.20 -7.34 -5.79
C ASP A 342 -15.72 -6.30 -4.77
N ALA A 343 -14.99 -5.27 -5.21
CA ALA A 343 -14.62 -4.14 -4.36
C ALA A 343 -15.87 -3.41 -3.81
N ARG A 344 -16.89 -3.16 -4.66
CA ARG A 344 -18.18 -2.58 -4.22
C ARG A 344 -18.88 -3.47 -3.20
N ARG A 345 -18.96 -4.78 -3.45
CA ARG A 345 -19.57 -5.74 -2.50
C ARG A 345 -18.88 -5.72 -1.14
N VAL A 346 -17.54 -5.62 -1.12
CA VAL A 346 -16.76 -5.50 0.12
C VAL A 346 -17.09 -4.19 0.83
N PHE A 347 -17.09 -3.06 0.10
CA PHE A 347 -17.46 -1.75 0.65
C PHE A 347 -18.88 -1.71 1.22
N ASP A 348 -19.84 -2.34 0.56
CA ASP A 348 -21.24 -2.41 0.99
C ASP A 348 -21.42 -3.27 2.25
N ARG A 349 -20.54 -4.26 2.46
CA ARG A 349 -20.54 -5.14 3.65
C ARG A 349 -19.80 -4.58 4.87
N LEU A 350 -19.06 -3.47 4.72
CA LEU A 350 -18.40 -2.82 5.85
C LEU A 350 -19.42 -2.28 6.86
N VAL A 351 -19.34 -2.74 8.11
CA VAL A 351 -20.21 -2.30 9.21
C VAL A 351 -20.04 -0.81 9.50
N LYS A 352 -18.79 -0.35 9.52
CA LYS A 352 -18.43 1.06 9.71
C LYS A 352 -17.45 1.47 8.64
N ARG A 353 -17.81 2.51 7.89
CA ARG A 353 -16.99 3.10 6.83
C ARG A 353 -16.30 4.33 7.39
N ASP A 354 -14.97 4.29 7.43
CA ASP A 354 -14.14 5.44 7.76
C ASP A 354 -13.65 6.15 6.49
N VAL A 355 -12.96 7.27 6.64
CA VAL A 355 -12.40 8.04 5.52
C VAL A 355 -11.53 7.17 4.62
N VAL A 356 -10.79 6.20 5.18
CA VAL A 356 -9.93 5.28 4.43
C VAL A 356 -10.78 4.39 3.51
N SER A 357 -11.86 3.79 4.01
CA SER A 357 -12.75 2.96 3.20
C SER A 357 -13.36 3.71 2.01
N TRP A 358 -13.76 4.97 2.21
CA TRP A 358 -14.26 5.83 1.15
C TRP A 358 -13.17 6.17 0.13
N ASN A 359 -11.98 6.57 0.60
CA ASN A 359 -10.86 6.90 -0.28
C ASN A 359 -10.44 5.69 -1.14
N SER A 360 -10.43 4.49 -0.57
CA SER A 360 -10.14 3.26 -1.32
C SER A 360 -11.18 2.99 -2.41
N MET A 361 -12.47 3.17 -2.11
CA MET A 361 -13.55 3.01 -3.10
C MET A 361 -13.49 4.09 -4.20
N LEU A 362 -13.27 5.35 -3.83
CA LEU A 362 -13.11 6.47 -4.78
C LEU A 362 -11.92 6.25 -5.73
N THR A 363 -10.78 5.80 -5.18
CA THR A 363 -9.59 5.45 -5.95
C THR A 363 -9.88 4.33 -6.94
N ALA A 364 -10.54 3.26 -6.48
CA ALA A 364 -10.92 2.15 -7.34
C ALA A 364 -11.84 2.60 -8.48
N CYS A 365 -12.90 3.37 -8.21
CA CYS A 365 -13.76 3.91 -9.27
C CYS A 365 -12.99 4.80 -10.27
N ALA A 366 -12.11 5.69 -9.76
CA ALA A 366 -11.31 6.58 -10.59
C ALA A 366 -10.36 5.81 -11.53
N GLN A 367 -9.70 4.77 -11.00
CA GLN A 367 -8.82 3.89 -11.76
C GLN A 367 -9.58 3.00 -12.75
N HIS A 368 -10.88 2.80 -12.59
CA HIS A 368 -11.70 1.99 -13.50
C HIS A 368 -12.42 2.81 -14.59
N GLY A 369 -12.15 4.12 -14.65
CA GLY A 369 -12.77 5.03 -15.61
C GLY A 369 -14.20 5.45 -15.23
N LEU A 370 -14.62 5.21 -13.97
CA LEU A 370 -15.98 5.45 -13.49
C LEU A 370 -16.10 6.83 -12.82
N GLY A 371 -15.62 7.89 -13.44
CA GLY A 371 -15.49 9.18 -12.76
C GLY A 371 -16.81 9.85 -12.38
N GLY A 372 -17.90 9.58 -13.12
CA GLY A 372 -19.25 9.99 -12.71
C GLY A 372 -19.65 9.39 -11.37
N GLU A 373 -19.47 8.07 -11.22
CA GLU A 373 -19.73 7.36 -9.97
C GLU A 373 -18.79 7.81 -8.85
N THR A 374 -17.51 8.09 -9.13
CA THR A 374 -16.59 8.64 -8.13
C THR A 374 -17.14 9.94 -7.55
N VAL A 375 -17.66 10.84 -8.39
CA VAL A 375 -18.27 12.10 -7.93
C VAL A 375 -19.52 11.84 -7.09
N GLU A 376 -20.41 10.94 -7.53
CA GLU A 376 -21.62 10.57 -6.78
C GLU A 376 -21.28 10.02 -5.39
N ARG A 377 -20.30 9.12 -5.30
CA ARG A 377 -19.83 8.54 -4.04
C ARG A 377 -19.17 9.57 -3.12
N PHE A 378 -18.46 10.54 -3.68
CA PHE A 378 -17.90 11.64 -2.91
C PHE A 378 -18.98 12.51 -2.28
N GLU A 379 -20.04 12.85 -3.03
CA GLU A 379 -21.16 13.60 -2.48
C GLU A 379 -21.95 12.76 -1.45
N GLU A 380 -22.06 11.44 -1.65
CA GLU A 380 -22.62 10.53 -0.65
C GLU A 380 -21.81 10.55 0.66
N MET A 381 -20.48 10.48 0.58
CA MET A 381 -19.57 10.58 1.73
C MET A 381 -19.80 11.88 2.51
N ARG A 382 -19.91 13.02 1.80
CA ARG A 382 -20.19 14.33 2.40
C ARG A 382 -21.58 14.40 3.03
N GLY A 383 -22.59 13.88 2.34
CA GLY A 383 -23.97 13.82 2.83
C GLY A 383 -24.13 13.00 4.13
N ARG A 384 -23.25 12.02 4.34
CA ARG A 384 -23.15 11.22 5.57
C ARG A 384 -22.35 11.90 6.69
N GLY A 385 -21.88 13.13 6.48
CA GLY A 385 -21.11 13.90 7.46
C GLY A 385 -19.65 13.44 7.66
N ILE A 386 -19.13 12.62 6.74
CA ILE A 386 -17.74 12.16 6.78
C ILE A 386 -16.86 13.23 6.13
N GLN A 387 -15.92 13.78 6.90
CA GLN A 387 -15.08 14.89 6.45
C GLN A 387 -14.05 14.39 5.41
N PRO A 388 -14.02 14.98 4.21
CA PRO A 388 -12.96 14.73 3.24
C PRO A 388 -11.59 15.21 3.74
N ASN A 389 -10.53 14.54 3.30
CA ASN A 389 -9.15 14.99 3.49
C ASN A 389 -8.46 15.20 2.13
N GLU A 390 -7.19 15.59 2.17
CA GLU A 390 -6.35 15.78 0.97
C GLU A 390 -6.41 14.57 0.02
N VAL A 391 -6.26 13.36 0.55
CA VAL A 391 -6.35 12.13 -0.25
C VAL A 391 -7.71 11.96 -0.92
N THR A 392 -8.81 12.33 -0.23
CA THR A 392 -10.16 12.29 -0.81
C THR A 392 -10.26 13.21 -2.04
N PHE A 393 -9.75 14.44 -1.93
CA PHE A 393 -9.77 15.40 -3.05
C PHE A 393 -8.90 14.94 -4.22
N LEU A 394 -7.72 14.38 -3.96
CA LEU A 394 -6.88 13.80 -5.00
C LEU A 394 -7.61 12.71 -5.80
N CYS A 395 -8.38 11.84 -5.12
CA CYS A 395 -9.18 10.79 -5.79
C CYS A 395 -10.22 11.38 -6.75
N VAL A 396 -10.95 12.40 -6.28
CA VAL A 396 -12.02 13.05 -7.06
C VAL A 396 -11.44 13.85 -8.23
N LEU A 397 -10.35 14.58 -8.02
CA LEU A 397 -9.65 15.33 -9.08
C LEU A 397 -9.10 14.39 -10.16
N THR A 398 -8.51 13.26 -9.76
CA THR A 398 -8.02 12.23 -10.69
C THR A 398 -9.17 11.66 -11.53
N ALA A 399 -10.31 11.36 -10.89
CA ALA A 399 -11.51 10.91 -11.59
C ALA A 399 -12.04 11.94 -12.59
N CYS A 400 -12.06 13.23 -12.20
CA CYS A 400 -12.46 14.32 -13.07
C CYS A 400 -11.51 14.46 -14.26
N SER A 401 -10.19 14.39 -14.03
CA SER A 401 -9.17 14.42 -15.08
C SER A 401 -9.32 13.28 -16.07
N HIS A 402 -9.60 12.07 -15.59
CA HIS A 402 -9.73 10.89 -16.43
C HIS A 402 -11.07 10.75 -17.15
N SER A 403 -12.08 11.53 -16.75
CA SER A 403 -13.44 11.46 -17.31
C SER A 403 -13.89 12.77 -17.98
N GLY A 404 -12.99 13.74 -18.13
CA GLY A 404 -13.27 15.01 -18.81
C GLY A 404 -14.23 15.93 -18.06
N LEU A 405 -14.37 15.77 -16.74
CA LEU A 405 -15.27 16.58 -15.90
C LEU A 405 -14.59 17.88 -15.47
N LEU A 406 -14.25 18.75 -16.43
CA LEU A 406 -13.47 19.97 -16.20
C LEU A 406 -14.07 20.88 -15.12
N ASP A 407 -15.33 21.25 -15.26
CA ASP A 407 -15.97 22.20 -14.35
C ASP A 407 -16.05 21.67 -12.92
N LYS A 408 -16.37 20.37 -12.78
CA LYS A 408 -16.39 19.69 -11.47
C LYS A 408 -15.00 19.61 -10.86
N GLY A 409 -13.98 19.26 -11.64
CA GLY A 409 -12.60 19.17 -11.15
C GLY A 409 -12.10 20.51 -10.60
N LEU A 410 -12.33 21.61 -11.34
CA LEU A 410 -11.98 22.95 -10.87
C LEU A 410 -12.80 23.38 -9.65
N TYR A 411 -14.09 23.06 -9.62
CA TYR A 411 -14.94 23.29 -8.45
C TYR A 411 -14.41 22.58 -7.19
N TYR A 412 -14.03 21.30 -7.30
CA TYR A 412 -13.51 20.55 -6.17
C TYR A 412 -12.13 21.01 -5.71
N PHE A 413 -11.27 21.46 -6.62
CA PHE A 413 -9.99 22.06 -6.26
C PHE A 413 -10.17 23.35 -5.44
N GLU A 414 -11.13 24.20 -5.83
CA GLU A 414 -11.46 25.40 -5.05
C GLU A 414 -12.20 25.08 -3.75
N LEU A 415 -13.02 24.04 -3.71
CA LEU A 415 -13.66 23.57 -2.49
C LEU A 415 -12.62 23.09 -1.46
N MET A 416 -11.58 22.37 -1.90
CA MET A 416 -10.47 21.93 -1.05
C MET A 416 -9.82 23.11 -0.32
N LYS A 417 -9.49 24.18 -1.06
CA LYS A 417 -8.94 25.42 -0.48
C LYS A 417 -9.90 26.09 0.49
N LYS A 418 -11.20 26.15 0.17
CA LYS A 418 -12.23 26.70 1.07
C LYS A 418 -12.35 25.93 2.39
N LEU A 419 -12.07 24.63 2.37
CA LEU A 419 -12.01 23.78 3.56
C LEU A 419 -10.69 23.88 4.31
N LYS A 420 -9.77 24.78 3.90
CA LYS A 420 -8.44 24.97 4.48
C LYS A 420 -7.57 23.71 4.43
N LEU A 421 -7.75 22.91 3.39
CA LEU A 421 -6.84 21.81 3.06
C LEU A 421 -5.82 22.33 2.06
N GLU A 422 -4.53 22.20 2.40
CA GLU A 422 -3.44 22.70 1.57
C GLU A 422 -3.20 21.75 0.38
N PRO A 423 -3.25 22.23 -0.88
CA PRO A 423 -3.00 21.37 -2.03
C PRO A 423 -1.54 20.90 -2.09
N ASP A 424 -1.35 19.58 -2.14
CA ASP A 424 -0.04 18.98 -2.41
C ASP A 424 0.34 19.04 -3.91
N ILE A 425 1.56 18.64 -4.24
CA ILE A 425 2.06 18.58 -5.61
C ILE A 425 1.19 17.70 -6.54
N SER A 426 0.64 16.61 -6.02
CA SER A 426 -0.20 15.66 -6.75
C SER A 426 -1.52 16.30 -7.18
N HIS A 427 -2.12 17.14 -6.33
CA HIS A 427 -3.32 17.92 -6.69
C HIS A 427 -3.02 18.84 -7.87
N TYR A 428 -1.92 19.60 -7.84
CA TYR A 428 -1.53 20.46 -8.95
C TYR A 428 -1.27 19.68 -10.24
N VAL A 429 -0.58 18.54 -10.17
CA VAL A 429 -0.36 17.64 -11.32
C VAL A 429 -1.70 17.23 -11.93
N THR A 430 -2.68 16.83 -11.11
CA THR A 430 -4.00 16.41 -11.62
C THR A 430 -4.80 17.55 -12.25
N VAL A 431 -4.69 18.78 -11.76
CA VAL A 431 -5.36 19.95 -12.36
C VAL A 431 -4.71 20.33 -13.69
N VAL A 432 -3.37 20.27 -13.79
CA VAL A 432 -2.65 20.48 -15.06
C VAL A 432 -3.00 19.40 -16.08
N ASP A 433 -3.07 18.13 -15.66
CA ASP A 433 -3.54 17.03 -16.51
C ASP A 433 -5.00 17.24 -16.96
N LEU A 434 -5.88 17.68 -16.06
CA LEU A 434 -7.28 17.99 -16.37
C LEU A 434 -7.42 19.10 -17.43
N LEU A 435 -6.76 20.24 -17.22
CA LEU A 435 -6.75 21.38 -18.15
C LEU A 435 -6.12 20.99 -19.48
N GLY A 436 -5.02 20.25 -19.42
CA GLY A 436 -4.28 19.77 -20.57
C GLY A 436 -5.10 18.83 -21.44
N ARG A 437 -5.76 17.83 -20.85
CA ARG A 437 -6.65 16.92 -21.59
C ARG A 437 -7.84 17.64 -22.21
N ALA A 438 -8.40 18.63 -21.52
CA ALA A 438 -9.48 19.47 -22.04
C ALA A 438 -9.04 20.43 -23.17
N GLY A 439 -7.75 20.50 -23.49
CA GLY A 439 -7.20 21.36 -24.55
C GLY A 439 -6.97 22.82 -24.11
N GLN A 440 -7.17 23.14 -22.84
CA GLN A 440 -6.94 24.48 -22.29
C GLN A 440 -5.45 24.70 -21.94
N LEU A 441 -4.56 24.52 -22.93
CA LEU A 441 -3.11 24.55 -22.72
C LEU A 441 -2.60 25.89 -22.18
N ALA A 442 -3.13 27.02 -22.68
CA ALA A 442 -2.74 28.35 -22.20
C ALA A 442 -3.09 28.55 -20.72
N ARG A 443 -4.29 28.09 -20.32
CA ARG A 443 -4.72 28.14 -18.92
C ARG A 443 -3.93 27.17 -18.04
N ALA A 444 -3.53 26.01 -18.56
CA ALA A 444 -2.64 25.09 -17.85
C ALA A 444 -1.28 25.74 -17.60
N GLU A 445 -0.72 26.46 -18.57
CA GLU A 445 0.53 27.19 -18.41
C GLU A 445 0.42 28.33 -17.39
N GLU A 446 -0.66 29.11 -17.45
CA GLU A 446 -0.96 30.17 -16.47
C GLU A 446 -1.10 29.61 -15.05
N PHE A 447 -1.85 28.51 -14.91
CA PHE A 447 -2.02 27.83 -13.63
C PHE A 447 -0.68 27.40 -13.01
N ILE A 448 0.27 26.89 -13.82
CA ILE A 448 1.62 26.52 -13.35
C ILE A 448 2.39 27.75 -12.83
N LYS A 449 2.19 28.93 -13.42
CA LYS A 449 2.83 30.18 -12.99
C LYS A 449 2.24 30.71 -11.68
N GLU A 450 0.95 30.47 -11.44
CA GLU A 450 0.23 30.89 -10.23
C GLU A 450 0.42 29.96 -9.02
N MET A 451 1.05 28.80 -9.21
CA MET A 451 1.26 27.84 -8.14
C MET A 451 2.07 28.42 -6.98
N GLN A 452 1.62 28.13 -5.75
CA GLN A 452 2.34 28.52 -4.53
C GLN A 452 3.53 27.61 -4.21
N ILE A 453 3.70 26.52 -4.96
CA ILE A 453 4.76 25.52 -4.81
C ILE A 453 5.59 25.47 -6.08
N LYS A 454 6.90 25.29 -5.94
CA LYS A 454 7.81 25.14 -7.09
C LYS A 454 7.38 23.97 -7.98
N PRO A 455 7.18 24.18 -9.30
CA PRO A 455 6.81 23.11 -10.20
C PRO A 455 7.84 21.98 -10.25
N THR A 456 7.39 20.73 -10.12
CA THR A 456 8.22 19.53 -10.21
C THR A 456 8.21 18.96 -11.64
N ALA A 457 9.10 17.99 -11.91
CA ALA A 457 9.12 17.29 -13.19
C ALA A 457 7.76 16.65 -13.55
N ALA A 458 6.98 16.21 -12.56
CA ALA A 458 5.67 15.59 -12.78
C ALA A 458 4.65 16.55 -13.43
N ILE A 459 4.66 17.82 -13.05
CA ILE A 459 3.77 18.86 -13.61
C ILE A 459 4.10 19.10 -15.09
N TRP A 460 5.39 19.27 -15.39
CA TRP A 460 5.84 19.48 -16.75
C TRP A 460 5.62 18.22 -17.63
N LYS A 461 5.73 17.01 -17.07
CA LYS A 461 5.36 15.76 -17.75
C LYS A 461 3.86 15.72 -18.09
N ALA A 462 2.99 16.15 -17.19
CA ALA A 462 1.55 16.26 -17.46
C ALA A 462 1.26 17.24 -18.61
N LEU A 463 1.87 18.44 -18.57
CA LEU A 463 1.74 19.43 -19.63
C LEU A 463 2.31 18.91 -20.97
N LEU A 464 3.48 18.27 -20.97
CA LEU A 464 4.08 17.67 -22.16
C LEU A 464 3.18 16.60 -22.79
N GLY A 465 2.54 15.77 -21.96
CA GLY A 465 1.54 14.81 -22.41
C GLY A 465 0.36 15.47 -23.11
N ALA A 466 -0.16 16.56 -22.55
CA ALA A 466 -1.24 17.35 -23.15
C ALA A 466 -0.83 18.03 -24.47
N CYS A 467 0.38 18.61 -24.52
CA CYS A 467 0.94 19.20 -25.74
C CYS A 467 1.03 18.17 -26.88
N ARG A 468 1.43 16.92 -26.58
CA ARG A 468 1.39 15.82 -27.56
C ARG A 468 -0.02 15.55 -28.06
N MET A 469 -1.01 15.49 -27.15
CA MET A 469 -2.41 15.20 -27.51
C MET A 469 -2.99 16.28 -28.44
N HIS A 470 -2.73 17.54 -28.14
CA HIS A 470 -3.25 18.70 -28.87
C HIS A 470 -2.31 19.23 -29.95
N LYS A 471 -1.24 18.48 -30.26
CA LYS A 471 -0.24 18.81 -31.30
C LYS A 471 0.39 20.20 -31.15
N ASN A 472 0.53 20.69 -29.92
CA ASN A 472 1.20 21.96 -29.63
C ASN A 472 2.71 21.73 -29.46
N MET A 473 3.48 22.02 -30.50
CA MET A 473 4.92 21.76 -30.52
C MET A 473 5.70 22.67 -29.59
N ASP A 474 5.44 23.98 -29.63
CA ASP A 474 6.29 24.97 -28.97
C ASP A 474 6.19 24.84 -27.44
N LEU A 475 4.96 24.73 -26.92
CA LEU A 475 4.75 24.49 -25.50
C LEU A 475 5.24 23.08 -25.09
N GLY A 476 5.15 22.10 -26.00
CA GLY A 476 5.70 20.76 -25.78
C GLY A 476 7.23 20.77 -25.65
N ALA A 477 7.94 21.51 -26.50
CA ALA A 477 9.38 21.66 -26.40
C ALA A 477 9.79 22.33 -25.08
N TYR A 478 9.12 23.43 -24.74
CA TYR A 478 9.34 24.14 -23.47
C TYR A 478 9.12 23.23 -22.24
N ALA A 479 8.00 22.50 -22.20
CA ALA A 479 7.71 21.58 -21.11
C ALA A 479 8.77 20.47 -21.01
N ALA A 480 9.22 19.91 -22.14
CA ALA A 480 10.26 18.88 -22.14
C ALA A 480 11.60 19.40 -21.63
N GLU A 481 12.02 20.61 -22.01
CA GLU A 481 13.24 21.25 -21.50
C GLU A 481 13.20 21.40 -19.97
N ARG A 482 12.07 21.87 -19.43
CA ARG A 482 11.88 21.95 -17.97
C ARG A 482 11.98 20.57 -17.29
N VAL A 483 11.48 19.50 -17.93
CA VAL A 483 11.65 18.14 -17.39
C VAL A 483 13.11 17.70 -17.44
N PHE A 484 13.84 17.95 -18.53
CA PHE A 484 15.25 17.57 -18.63
C PHE A 484 16.13 18.27 -17.59
N GLU A 485 15.81 19.51 -17.21
CA GLU A 485 16.50 20.22 -16.13
C GLU A 485 16.23 19.61 -14.75
N LEU A 486 15.02 19.07 -14.51
CA LEU A 486 14.59 18.57 -13.20
C LEU A 486 14.80 17.05 -13.02
N ASP A 487 14.77 16.29 -14.11
CA ASP A 487 14.85 14.82 -14.13
C ASP A 487 15.51 14.32 -15.44
N PRO A 488 16.86 14.41 -15.55
CA PRO A 488 17.58 14.09 -16.79
C PRO A 488 17.53 12.61 -17.19
N TYR A 489 17.26 11.71 -16.24
CA TYR A 489 17.36 10.26 -16.44
C TYR A 489 16.05 9.61 -16.90
N ASP A 490 14.94 10.36 -16.94
CA ASP A 490 13.66 9.83 -17.40
C ASP A 490 13.61 9.67 -18.93
N SER A 491 13.36 8.44 -19.37
CA SER A 491 13.19 8.10 -20.79
C SER A 491 11.88 8.63 -21.40
N GLY A 492 10.83 8.79 -20.61
CA GLY A 492 9.49 9.17 -21.07
C GLY A 492 9.45 10.50 -21.83
N PRO A 493 9.93 11.60 -21.26
CA PRO A 493 9.97 12.93 -21.89
C PRO A 493 10.76 12.95 -23.20
N HIS A 494 11.89 12.25 -23.27
CA HIS A 494 12.69 12.10 -24.49
C HIS A 494 11.87 11.44 -25.61
N ILE A 495 11.16 10.35 -25.28
CA ILE A 495 10.30 9.65 -26.24
C ILE A 495 9.14 10.55 -26.69
N LEU A 496 8.49 11.25 -25.74
CA LEU A 496 7.37 12.16 -26.04
C LEU A 496 7.78 13.30 -26.95
N LEU A 497 8.87 14.01 -26.64
CA LEU A 497 9.37 15.13 -27.45
C LEU A 497 9.81 14.66 -28.84
N SER A 498 10.54 13.54 -28.92
CA SER A 498 10.92 12.94 -30.21
C SER A 498 9.68 12.62 -31.07
N ASN A 499 8.61 12.11 -30.45
CA ASN A 499 7.36 11.82 -31.13
C ASN A 499 6.62 13.10 -31.57
N ILE A 500 6.62 14.17 -30.75
CA ILE A 500 6.05 15.47 -31.11
C ILE A 500 6.75 16.02 -32.36
N TYR A 501 8.10 16.06 -32.37
CA TYR A 501 8.86 16.52 -33.54
C TYR A 501 8.63 15.64 -34.78
N ALA A 502 8.59 14.32 -34.63
CA ALA A 502 8.30 13.40 -35.73
C ALA A 502 6.91 13.64 -36.32
N SER A 503 5.88 13.80 -35.48
CA SER A 503 4.50 14.05 -35.93
C SER A 503 4.32 15.35 -36.71
N ALA A 504 5.21 16.32 -36.50
CA ALA A 504 5.21 17.59 -37.20
C ALA A 504 6.24 17.66 -38.34
N GLY A 505 6.84 16.54 -38.73
CA GLY A 505 7.80 16.47 -39.84
C GLY A 505 9.21 17.01 -39.54
N ARG A 506 9.52 17.38 -38.29
CA ARG A 506 10.85 17.86 -37.86
C ARG A 506 11.78 16.69 -37.52
N TRP A 507 12.06 15.84 -38.50
CA TRP A 507 12.82 14.60 -38.32
C TRP A 507 14.23 14.78 -37.77
N ARG A 508 14.91 15.88 -38.16
CA ARG A 508 16.27 16.19 -37.65
C ARG A 508 16.26 16.43 -36.15
N ASP A 509 15.26 17.13 -35.63
CA ASP A 509 15.16 17.43 -34.21
C ASP A 509 14.69 16.19 -33.42
N ALA A 510 13.79 15.39 -33.99
CA ALA A 510 13.45 14.07 -33.43
C ALA A 510 14.68 13.16 -33.29
N ALA A 511 15.58 13.15 -34.28
CA ALA A 511 16.83 12.39 -34.24
C ALA A 511 17.83 12.94 -33.20
N LYS A 512 17.93 14.27 -33.05
CA LYS A 512 18.75 14.89 -32.00
C LYS A 512 18.31 14.46 -30.60
N VAL A 513 17.01 14.46 -30.32
CA VAL A 513 16.48 14.02 -29.02
C VAL A 513 16.78 12.54 -28.75
N ARG A 514 16.69 11.68 -29.78
CA ARG A 514 17.07 10.25 -29.66
C ARG A 514 18.56 10.07 -29.41
N LYS A 515 19.40 10.87 -30.06
CA LYS A 515 20.84 10.88 -29.82
C LYS A 515 21.14 11.29 -28.37
N MET A 516 20.53 12.39 -27.90
CA MET A 516 20.66 12.85 -26.51
C MET A 516 20.26 11.77 -25.49
N MET A 517 19.16 11.05 -25.74
CA MET A 517 18.71 9.94 -24.91
C MET A 517 19.77 8.81 -24.84
N ASN A 518 20.37 8.44 -25.97
CA ASN A 518 21.42 7.43 -26.03
C ASN A 518 22.72 7.89 -25.36
N ASP A 519 23.14 9.13 -25.61
CA ASP A 519 24.36 9.73 -25.04
C ASP A 519 24.26 9.85 -23.50
N SER A 520 23.05 10.03 -22.98
CA SER A 520 22.76 10.08 -21.53
C SER A 520 22.58 8.70 -20.89
N GLY A 521 22.75 7.60 -21.65
CA GLY A 521 22.62 6.23 -21.16
C GLY A 521 21.18 5.77 -20.88
N VAL A 522 20.18 6.58 -21.23
CA VAL A 522 18.77 6.32 -20.95
C VAL A 522 18.20 5.33 -21.97
N ARG A 523 17.67 4.20 -21.52
CA ARG A 523 17.11 3.15 -22.39
C ARG A 523 15.59 3.09 -22.32
N LYS A 524 14.96 2.79 -23.45
CA LYS A 524 13.52 2.56 -23.54
C LYS A 524 13.18 1.17 -22.99
N GLU A 525 12.18 1.09 -22.12
CA GLU A 525 11.62 -0.18 -21.67
C GLU A 525 10.83 -0.88 -22.81
N PRO A 526 10.99 -2.20 -23.00
CA PRO A 526 10.17 -2.96 -23.93
C PRO A 526 8.69 -2.93 -23.52
N ALA A 527 7.80 -2.78 -24.50
CA ALA A 527 6.36 -2.88 -24.26
C ALA A 527 5.97 -4.35 -24.16
N CYS A 528 5.37 -4.75 -23.04
CA CYS A 528 4.87 -6.10 -22.82
C CYS A 528 3.41 -6.08 -22.37
N SER A 529 2.70 -7.14 -22.72
CA SER A 529 1.36 -7.45 -22.21
C SER A 529 1.34 -8.86 -21.68
N TRP A 530 0.62 -9.11 -20.60
CA TRP A 530 0.52 -10.44 -20.01
C TRP A 530 -0.85 -10.69 -19.41
N LEU A 531 -1.15 -11.97 -19.21
CA LEU A 531 -2.39 -12.45 -18.62
C LEU A 531 -2.15 -13.76 -17.87
N GLU A 532 -3.08 -14.11 -16.99
CA GLU A 532 -3.02 -15.31 -16.17
C GLU A 532 -4.17 -16.24 -16.56
N ILE A 533 -3.85 -17.47 -16.98
CA ILE A 533 -4.79 -18.55 -17.29
C ILE A 533 -4.34 -19.80 -16.55
N GLU A 534 -5.24 -20.46 -15.84
CA GLU A 534 -4.93 -21.69 -15.08
C GLU A 534 -3.72 -21.54 -14.13
N ASN A 535 -3.59 -20.35 -13.52
CA ASN A 535 -2.47 -19.93 -12.66
C ASN A 535 -1.10 -19.81 -13.37
N ASN A 536 -1.05 -19.87 -14.70
CA ASN A 536 0.17 -19.62 -15.46
C ASN A 536 0.14 -18.20 -16.05
N VAL A 537 1.23 -17.47 -15.88
CA VAL A 537 1.38 -16.15 -16.49
C VAL A 537 1.98 -16.29 -17.89
N HIS A 538 1.23 -15.82 -18.88
CA HIS A 538 1.65 -15.79 -20.28
C HIS A 538 2.00 -14.35 -20.67
N MET A 539 3.24 -14.15 -21.11
CA MET A 539 3.78 -12.83 -21.47
C MET A 539 4.01 -12.72 -22.96
N PHE A 540 3.69 -11.55 -23.51
CA PHE A 540 3.81 -11.22 -24.92
C PHE A 540 4.59 -9.93 -25.08
N VAL A 541 5.63 -9.97 -25.89
CA VAL A 541 6.41 -8.81 -26.34
C VAL A 541 6.25 -8.69 -27.85
N ALA A 542 6.17 -7.46 -28.35
CA ALA A 542 6.09 -7.24 -29.79
C ALA A 542 7.34 -7.84 -30.48
N ASN A 543 7.12 -8.61 -31.56
CA ASN A 543 8.15 -9.36 -32.30
C ASN A 543 8.85 -10.49 -31.53
N ASP A 544 8.26 -10.98 -30.43
CA ASP A 544 8.74 -12.20 -29.78
C ASP A 544 8.25 -13.44 -30.54
N ASP A 545 9.18 -14.32 -30.90
CA ASP A 545 8.95 -15.57 -31.62
C ASP A 545 9.01 -16.81 -30.71
N GLY A 546 9.22 -16.63 -29.40
CA GLY A 546 9.46 -17.69 -28.43
C GLY A 546 8.22 -18.39 -27.84
N HIS A 547 7.00 -17.92 -28.13
CA HIS A 547 5.79 -18.51 -27.55
C HIS A 547 5.42 -19.85 -28.22
N PRO A 548 5.12 -20.93 -27.46
CA PRO A 548 4.82 -22.25 -28.03
C PRO A 548 3.66 -22.26 -29.03
N GLN A 549 2.58 -21.52 -28.74
CA GLN A 549 1.37 -21.41 -29.58
C GLN A 549 1.39 -20.22 -30.56
N ARG A 550 2.56 -19.72 -30.97
CA ARG A 550 2.65 -18.47 -31.76
C ARG A 550 1.83 -18.51 -33.06
N ASN A 551 1.80 -19.65 -33.74
CA ASN A 551 1.16 -19.76 -35.06
C ASN A 551 -0.36 -19.71 -34.91
N GLU A 552 -0.89 -20.37 -33.87
CA GLU A 552 -2.31 -20.37 -33.51
C GLU A 552 -2.75 -18.98 -33.08
N ILE A 553 -1.95 -18.29 -32.26
CA ILE A 553 -2.23 -16.92 -31.80
C ILE A 553 -2.29 -15.95 -32.98
N ARG A 554 -1.31 -16.00 -33.90
CA ARG A 554 -1.30 -15.15 -35.08
C ARG A 554 -2.52 -15.40 -35.96
N ARG A 555 -2.83 -16.67 -36.25
CA ARG A 555 -4.02 -17.05 -37.02
C ARG A 555 -5.32 -16.60 -36.36
N MET A 556 -5.44 -16.75 -35.04
CA MET A 556 -6.60 -16.25 -34.29
C MET A 556 -6.71 -14.74 -34.42
N TRP A 557 -5.60 -14.00 -34.26
CA TRP A 557 -5.62 -12.55 -34.41
C TRP A 557 -6.00 -12.13 -35.83
N GLU A 558 -5.45 -12.75 -36.88
CA GLU A 558 -5.80 -12.48 -38.28
C GLU A 558 -7.30 -12.65 -38.52
N ASN A 559 -7.87 -13.78 -38.09
CA ASN A 559 -9.31 -14.04 -38.20
C ASN A 559 -10.16 -13.00 -37.46
N VAL A 560 -9.73 -12.57 -36.28
CA VAL A 560 -10.41 -11.54 -35.50
C VAL A 560 -10.27 -10.18 -36.17
N ALA A 561 -9.08 -9.85 -36.68
CA ALA A 561 -8.75 -8.60 -37.34
C ALA A 561 -9.61 -8.39 -38.60
N ASP A 562 -9.83 -9.45 -39.40
CA ASP A 562 -10.67 -9.37 -40.59
C ASP A 562 -12.14 -9.14 -40.21
N LYS A 563 -12.66 -9.85 -39.20
CA LYS A 563 -14.03 -9.66 -38.71
C LYS A 563 -14.27 -8.28 -38.12
N ILE A 564 -13.31 -7.71 -37.38
CA ILE A 564 -13.48 -6.34 -36.87
C ILE A 564 -13.38 -5.29 -37.97
N ARG A 565 -12.60 -5.52 -39.05
CA ARG A 565 -12.59 -4.65 -40.23
C ARG A 565 -13.93 -4.63 -40.93
N GLU A 566 -14.58 -5.79 -41.08
CA GLU A 566 -15.96 -5.88 -41.60
C GLU A 566 -16.96 -5.09 -40.74
N LEU A 567 -16.73 -5.00 -39.43
CA LEU A 567 -17.52 -4.18 -38.51
C LEU A 567 -17.19 -2.67 -38.56
N GLY A 568 -16.20 -2.25 -39.36
CA GLY A 568 -15.81 -0.86 -39.53
C GLY A 568 -14.56 -0.42 -38.77
N TYR A 569 -13.75 -1.34 -38.24
CA TYR A 569 -12.44 -0.99 -37.67
C TYR A 569 -11.44 -0.61 -38.76
N VAL A 570 -10.82 0.57 -38.61
CA VAL A 570 -9.73 1.05 -39.48
C VAL A 570 -8.45 1.19 -38.64
N PRO A 571 -7.34 0.53 -39.00
CA PRO A 571 -6.07 0.69 -38.29
C PRO A 571 -5.55 2.13 -38.32
N ASP A 572 -5.19 2.67 -37.15
CA ASP A 572 -4.63 4.02 -37.05
C ASP A 572 -3.09 3.98 -37.13
N THR A 573 -2.54 4.25 -38.33
CA THR A 573 -1.09 4.26 -38.56
C THR A 573 -0.37 5.48 -38.01
N SER A 574 -1.09 6.50 -37.52
CA SER A 574 -0.47 7.68 -36.89
C SER A 574 0.33 7.32 -35.63
N HIS A 575 0.05 6.15 -35.05
CA HIS A 575 0.75 5.61 -33.89
C HIS A 575 2.08 4.89 -34.22
N VAL A 576 2.41 4.67 -35.49
CA VAL A 576 3.68 4.08 -35.93
C VAL A 576 4.54 5.14 -36.63
N LEU A 577 5.40 5.80 -35.87
CA LEU A 577 6.18 6.97 -36.34
C LEU A 577 7.50 6.62 -37.08
N TRP A 578 7.71 5.37 -37.47
CA TRP A 578 8.97 4.94 -38.12
C TRP A 578 8.98 5.16 -39.63
N PHE A 579 10.18 5.29 -40.21
CA PHE A 579 10.46 5.42 -41.64
C PHE A 579 10.22 4.07 -42.36
N VAL A 580 8.94 3.73 -42.51
CA VAL A 580 8.47 2.54 -43.21
C VAL A 580 7.18 2.90 -43.95
N ASP A 581 6.95 2.24 -45.08
CA ASP A 581 5.76 2.48 -45.88
C ASP A 581 4.48 2.20 -45.07
N GLN A 582 3.35 2.73 -45.56
CA GLN A 582 2.06 2.63 -44.86
C GLN A 582 1.67 1.17 -44.59
N GLN A 583 2.06 0.25 -45.47
CA GLN A 583 1.73 -1.16 -45.39
C GLN A 583 2.53 -1.87 -44.29
N GLU A 584 3.82 -1.55 -44.13
CA GLU A 584 4.67 -2.07 -43.07
C GLU A 584 4.34 -1.46 -41.70
N ARG A 585 3.80 -0.24 -41.65
CA ARG A 585 3.23 0.35 -40.42
C ARG A 585 2.01 -0.43 -39.95
N GLU A 586 1.10 -0.79 -40.86
CA GLU A 586 -0.07 -1.60 -40.55
C GLU A 586 0.30 -3.01 -40.09
N VAL A 587 1.31 -3.64 -40.71
CA VAL A 587 1.82 -4.96 -40.29
C VAL A 587 2.35 -4.90 -38.85
N ARG A 588 3.09 -3.85 -38.48
CA ARG A 588 3.60 -3.69 -37.11
C ARG A 588 2.49 -3.47 -36.08
N LEU A 589 1.40 -2.79 -36.45
CA LEU A 589 0.21 -2.62 -35.58
C LEU A 589 -0.51 -3.95 -35.29
N GLN A 590 -0.46 -4.92 -36.21
CA GLN A 590 -1.15 -6.21 -36.01
C GLN A 590 -0.52 -7.02 -34.88
N TYR A 591 0.79 -6.91 -34.69
CA TYR A 591 1.55 -7.73 -33.73
C TYR A 591 1.93 -6.97 -32.45
N HIS A 592 1.13 -5.97 -32.07
CA HIS A 592 1.23 -5.37 -30.75
C HIS A 592 0.96 -6.42 -29.67
N SER A 593 1.72 -6.33 -28.57
CA SER A 593 1.64 -7.28 -27.45
C SER A 593 0.22 -7.49 -26.92
N GLU A 594 -0.60 -6.43 -26.92
CA GLU A 594 -1.99 -6.44 -26.47
C GLU A 594 -2.87 -7.34 -27.32
N LYS A 595 -2.70 -7.26 -28.65
CA LYS A 595 -3.49 -8.02 -29.62
C LYS A 595 -3.12 -9.50 -29.58
N LEU A 596 -1.82 -9.79 -29.44
CA LEU A 596 -1.32 -11.16 -29.22
C LEU A 596 -1.86 -11.75 -27.91
N ALA A 597 -1.79 -11.00 -26.82
CA ALA A 597 -2.35 -11.39 -25.52
C ALA A 597 -3.86 -11.66 -25.62
N LEU A 598 -4.61 -10.79 -26.31
CA LEU A 598 -6.05 -10.97 -26.52
C LEU A 598 -6.37 -12.21 -27.36
N ALA A 599 -5.65 -12.42 -28.47
CA ALA A 599 -5.84 -13.60 -29.30
C ALA A 599 -5.54 -14.90 -28.54
N PHE A 600 -4.46 -14.91 -27.74
CA PHE A 600 -4.16 -16.03 -26.85
C PHE A 600 -5.25 -16.27 -25.82
N ALA A 601 -5.79 -15.22 -25.20
CA ALA A 601 -6.90 -15.35 -24.26
C ALA A 601 -8.16 -15.89 -24.94
N LEU A 602 -8.50 -15.43 -26.15
CA LEU A 602 -9.66 -15.94 -26.90
C LEU A 602 -9.54 -17.43 -27.25
N LEU A 603 -8.32 -17.92 -27.49
CA LEU A 603 -8.05 -19.34 -27.77
C LEU A 603 -8.18 -20.22 -26.52
N ASN A 604 -7.71 -19.75 -25.37
CA ASN A 604 -7.47 -20.61 -24.20
C ASN A 604 -8.41 -20.32 -23.02
N THR A 605 -9.50 -19.57 -23.22
CA THR A 605 -10.48 -19.30 -22.16
C THR A 605 -11.91 -19.61 -22.61
N PRO A 606 -12.78 -20.10 -21.69
CA PRO A 606 -14.16 -20.43 -22.02
C PRO A 606 -14.94 -19.25 -22.60
N HIS A 607 -15.87 -19.55 -23.50
CA HIS A 607 -16.82 -18.55 -24.01
C HIS A 607 -17.59 -17.88 -22.86
N GLY A 608 -17.81 -16.57 -22.96
CA GLY A 608 -18.50 -15.77 -21.94
C GLY A 608 -17.65 -15.35 -20.73
N SER A 609 -16.45 -15.92 -20.53
CA SER A 609 -15.59 -15.52 -19.41
C SER A 609 -14.95 -14.14 -19.63
N THR A 610 -14.75 -13.37 -18.56
CA THR A 610 -14.06 -12.07 -18.62
C THR A 610 -12.57 -12.25 -18.91
N ILE A 611 -12.06 -11.57 -19.93
CA ILE A 611 -10.63 -11.56 -20.26
C ILE A 611 -9.95 -10.45 -19.46
N ARG A 612 -8.81 -10.74 -18.83
CA ARG A 612 -8.02 -9.76 -18.08
C ARG A 612 -6.60 -9.72 -18.62
N ILE A 613 -6.18 -8.55 -19.12
CA ILE A 613 -4.85 -8.33 -19.68
C ILE A 613 -4.20 -7.17 -18.93
N LYS A 614 -2.92 -7.30 -18.63
CA LYS A 614 -2.09 -6.25 -18.02
C LYS A 614 -1.04 -5.78 -19.02
N LYS A 615 -0.69 -4.49 -18.98
CA LYS A 615 0.31 -3.85 -19.83
C LYS A 615 1.22 -2.97 -18.98
N ASN A 616 2.52 -3.01 -19.24
CA ASN A 616 3.52 -2.24 -18.47
C ASN A 616 3.66 -0.79 -18.94
N ILE A 617 3.00 -0.43 -20.02
CA ILE A 617 2.95 0.93 -20.56
C ILE A 617 1.51 1.27 -20.95
N ARG A 618 1.22 2.54 -21.18
CA ARG A 618 -0.08 2.99 -21.67
C ARG A 618 -0.47 2.28 -22.98
N VAL A 619 -1.73 1.86 -23.10
CA VAL A 619 -2.27 1.24 -24.34
C VAL A 619 -2.18 2.22 -25.51
N CYS A 620 -2.06 1.79 -26.76
CA CYS A 620 -2.12 2.71 -27.91
C CYS A 620 -3.57 2.89 -28.43
N GLY A 621 -3.84 4.01 -29.11
CA GLY A 621 -5.18 4.35 -29.59
C GLY A 621 -5.78 3.28 -30.51
N ASP A 622 -4.94 2.73 -31.37
CA ASP A 622 -5.30 1.63 -32.26
C ASP A 622 -5.71 0.35 -31.50
N CYS A 623 -4.91 -0.09 -30.51
CA CYS A 623 -5.24 -1.28 -29.72
C CYS A 623 -6.49 -1.07 -28.87
N HIS A 624 -6.66 0.10 -28.28
CA HIS A 624 -7.88 0.45 -27.54
C HIS A 624 -9.12 0.36 -28.45
N THR A 625 -9.03 0.92 -29.66
CA THR A 625 -10.13 0.87 -30.63
C THR A 625 -10.40 -0.56 -31.09
N ALA A 626 -9.36 -1.33 -31.41
CA ALA A 626 -9.52 -2.74 -31.75
C ALA A 626 -10.21 -3.53 -30.63
N PHE A 627 -9.84 -3.33 -29.36
CA PHE A 627 -10.45 -4.01 -28.22
C PHE A 627 -11.96 -3.67 -28.09
N LYS A 628 -12.39 -2.44 -28.40
CA LYS A 628 -13.83 -2.11 -28.49
C LYS A 628 -14.53 -3.00 -29.50
N PHE A 629 -14.05 -3.05 -30.75
CA PHE A 629 -14.67 -3.87 -31.79
C PHE A 629 -14.64 -5.37 -31.44
N VAL A 630 -13.53 -5.86 -30.88
CA VAL A 630 -13.44 -7.26 -30.44
C VAL A 630 -14.48 -7.54 -29.34
N SER A 631 -14.63 -6.68 -28.34
CA SER A 631 -15.63 -6.88 -27.27
C SER A 631 -17.06 -7.00 -27.81
N ARG A 632 -17.40 -6.25 -28.88
CA ARG A 632 -18.67 -6.35 -29.59
C ARG A 632 -18.78 -7.65 -30.38
N LEU A 633 -17.71 -8.03 -31.09
CA LEU A 633 -17.66 -9.23 -31.94
C LEU A 633 -17.81 -10.51 -31.12
N VAL A 634 -17.08 -10.63 -30.00
CA VAL A 634 -17.05 -11.86 -29.20
C VAL A 634 -18.09 -11.89 -28.08
N GLY A 635 -18.74 -10.75 -27.79
CA GLY A 635 -19.74 -10.65 -26.72
C GLY A 635 -19.17 -10.89 -25.32
N ARG A 636 -17.88 -10.58 -25.09
CA ARG A 636 -17.17 -10.80 -23.82
C ARG A 636 -16.70 -9.47 -23.24
N GLU A 637 -16.68 -9.38 -21.92
CA GLU A 637 -15.96 -8.29 -21.25
C GLU A 637 -14.45 -8.53 -21.37
N ILE A 638 -13.74 -7.48 -21.79
CA ILE A 638 -12.28 -7.46 -21.80
C ILE A 638 -11.84 -6.33 -20.88
N ILE A 639 -11.04 -6.66 -19.86
CA ILE A 639 -10.46 -5.71 -18.92
C ILE A 639 -8.97 -5.59 -19.23
N LEU A 640 -8.55 -4.41 -19.66
CA LEU A 640 -7.14 -4.10 -19.91
C LEU A 640 -6.64 -3.11 -18.85
N ARG A 641 -5.67 -3.51 -18.05
CA ARG A 641 -4.96 -2.63 -17.11
C ARG A 641 -3.70 -2.10 -17.77
N ASP A 642 -3.57 -0.78 -17.90
CA ASP A 642 -2.31 -0.12 -18.24
C ASP A 642 -1.66 0.53 -17.00
N THR A 643 -0.62 1.34 -17.20
CA THR A 643 0.08 2.03 -16.09
C THR A 643 -0.79 3.03 -15.34
N ASN A 644 -1.86 3.52 -15.97
CA ASN A 644 -2.65 4.63 -15.46
C ASN A 644 -4.01 4.16 -14.93
N ARG A 645 -4.64 3.16 -15.58
CA ARG A 645 -6.02 2.76 -15.29
C ARG A 645 -6.42 1.40 -15.89
N PHE A 646 -7.64 0.97 -15.55
CA PHE A 646 -8.36 -0.11 -16.19
C PHE A 646 -9.29 0.42 -17.27
N HIS A 647 -9.33 -0.32 -18.37
CA HIS A 647 -10.25 -0.12 -19.48
C HIS A 647 -11.18 -1.32 -19.54
N HIS A 648 -12.48 -1.12 -19.30
CA HIS A 648 -13.48 -2.18 -19.42
C HIS A 648 -14.17 -2.07 -20.78
N PHE A 649 -13.83 -2.98 -21.68
CA PHE A 649 -14.45 -3.08 -22.99
C PHE A 649 -15.67 -4.00 -22.92
N ARG A 650 -16.85 -3.44 -23.20
CA ARG A 650 -18.13 -4.18 -23.23
C ARG A 650 -18.98 -3.69 -24.40
N GLY A 651 -19.41 -4.62 -25.26
CA GLY A 651 -20.38 -4.34 -26.33
C GLY A 651 -19.96 -3.25 -27.33
N GLY A 652 -18.66 -3.02 -27.53
CA GLY A 652 -18.18 -1.95 -28.42
C GLY A 652 -17.88 -0.61 -27.74
N SER A 653 -18.08 -0.52 -26.43
CA SER A 653 -17.77 0.66 -25.61
C SER A 653 -16.63 0.37 -24.63
N CYS A 654 -15.99 1.42 -24.13
CA CYS A 654 -15.01 1.34 -23.06
C CYS A 654 -15.48 2.17 -21.85
N SER A 655 -15.23 1.73 -20.62
CA SER A 655 -15.61 2.46 -19.39
C SER A 655 -15.09 3.89 -19.34
N CYS A 656 -14.04 4.21 -20.09
CA CYS A 656 -13.49 5.55 -20.11
C CYS A 656 -14.16 6.54 -21.08
N GLY A 657 -15.17 6.12 -21.85
CA GLY A 657 -15.85 7.00 -22.80
C GLY A 657 -14.94 7.57 -23.89
N ASP A 658 -13.88 6.83 -24.27
CA ASP A 658 -12.83 7.27 -25.21
C ASP A 658 -12.02 8.50 -24.78
N TYR A 659 -12.14 8.90 -23.51
CA TYR A 659 -11.37 9.98 -22.89
C TYR A 659 -10.22 9.39 -22.07
N TRP A 660 -9.01 9.29 -22.63
CA TRP A 660 -7.80 8.90 -21.87
C TRP A 660 -6.60 9.76 -22.15
#